data_AF-A0A933HWD0-F1
#
_entry.id   AF-A0A933HWD0-F1
#
_cell.length_a   1.000
_cell.length_b   1.000
_cell.length_c   1.000
_cell.angle_alpha   90.00
_cell.angle_beta   90.00
_cell.angle_gamma   90.00
#
_symmetry.space_group_name_H-M   'P 1'
#
loop_
_entity.id
_entity.type
_entity.pdbx_description
1 polymer ?
#
loop_
_entity_poly.entity_id
_entity_poly.type
_entity_poly.pdbx_seq_one_letter_code
_entity_poly.pdbx_strand_id
1 'polypeptide(L)'
;MAPLPQIVVISSIDWGAAWQRHQIFASRFAAAGHEVFFIENSGFRNPRWSDLGRLRKKALDWLAPRPSAEEPTPGVRVFPPKVLPPTGRLPRLLNRYLRLPALVERLRKAGLQAGPVVIVYFPTATSLDLISLLEPSAVVYDCASNFRAHPDAPGDFSAMESALISIADVVICDSDFLYNQKKAEHPHVAQIHQGVSEDFLNAKPGRSQVRSFCYYGTWGPDLDPEYLAALVDAGFSVAMSGFFKGDHAPLPAGVERLEPTSPELLRGRLEGFDAFLMPYRITPFHLGVVPAKIYECLAMGRPVLATPLPSLAPYKDLIYIAAKPEEWVKIAKELPKTENDGLRRARIALAGEHTHAKEFDRFRERLRDARGRRGACAFGAGRGPAQPPRSPRQVAAFVRGFSWIGLFYGAAKVSILATQVIAGRMLGPAEFGKANIVLAVSAFLQILPTLGFPVALSKLLSPQRSESERQDIVSTALWAFLAWGALLLAACILLKRELSGALSVPETLFGLALLYSFCNAFYVVVSSPLLGLQSFRDRGISEAIYGFCTPLILLALAARGEVSHRDLILALAASFALASFHSAWKLRDYLRPAFVLRAFRPVAQYAFVAALNLLTLACVLAPARLILNRHFTPHEVGVFSAYFTATAQISLSLLYMVTAVLIPVSSDPEGQAQAWSVFRRIRLPLAAAAWVGLTLAACAALFLFGKKYEFRLDWAVMLAAAASLIMTHGLAANILSARDFAGLRVSVAGSVVAGAGNLLLCAALIPRWGITGAALALLGAYLLGLAYYAFFGVKGTFRAA
;
A
#
# COMPACT_ATOMS: atom_id res chain seq x y z
N MET A 1 19.94 -37.58 -11.97
CA MET A 1 20.22 -36.13 -11.91
C MET A 1 18.98 -35.43 -11.39
N ALA A 2 19.11 -34.47 -10.47
CA ALA A 2 17.97 -33.62 -10.10
C ALA A 2 17.51 -32.84 -11.34
N PRO A 3 16.19 -32.66 -11.56
CA PRO A 3 15.70 -31.92 -12.71
C PRO A 3 16.21 -30.47 -12.68
N LEU A 4 16.58 -29.93 -13.84
CA LEU A 4 16.96 -28.53 -13.99
C LEU A 4 15.78 -27.63 -13.57
N PRO A 5 16.03 -26.47 -12.93
CA PRO A 5 14.96 -25.58 -12.53
C PRO A 5 14.25 -24.99 -13.76
N GLN A 6 12.92 -24.90 -13.71
CA GLN A 6 12.18 -24.18 -14.74
C GLN A 6 12.45 -22.67 -14.66
N ILE A 7 12.45 -22.00 -15.81
CA ILE A 7 12.72 -20.56 -15.92
C ILE A 7 11.44 -19.84 -16.30
N VAL A 8 11.11 -18.77 -15.58
CA VAL A 8 10.04 -17.84 -15.95
C VAL A 8 10.68 -16.51 -16.32
N VAL A 9 10.46 -16.06 -17.55
CA VAL A 9 10.94 -14.76 -18.05
C VAL A 9 9.79 -13.77 -18.03
N ILE A 10 9.91 -12.68 -17.26
CA ILE A 10 8.98 -11.54 -17.28
C ILE A 10 9.58 -10.46 -18.16
N SER A 11 9.12 -10.40 -19.42
CA SER A 11 9.68 -9.58 -20.47
C SER A 11 9.09 -8.17 -20.53
N SER A 12 9.90 -7.20 -20.99
CA SER A 12 9.46 -5.84 -21.35
C SER A 12 9.04 -5.73 -22.83
N ILE A 13 9.24 -6.79 -23.61
CA ILE A 13 8.90 -6.89 -25.04
C ILE A 13 8.11 -8.17 -25.33
N ASP A 14 7.37 -8.17 -26.43
CA ASP A 14 6.64 -9.35 -26.91
C ASP A 14 7.59 -10.30 -27.65
N TRP A 15 7.23 -11.59 -27.78
CA TRP A 15 8.14 -12.58 -28.37
C TRP A 15 8.52 -12.22 -29.81
N GLY A 16 7.52 -11.87 -30.63
CA GLY A 16 7.70 -11.44 -32.03
C GLY A 16 8.14 -9.98 -32.20
N ALA A 17 8.61 -9.30 -31.14
CA ALA A 17 9.29 -8.02 -31.29
C ALA A 17 10.70 -8.22 -31.90
N ALA A 18 11.37 -7.13 -32.27
CA ALA A 18 12.76 -7.21 -32.71
C ALA A 18 13.61 -8.00 -31.70
N TRP A 19 14.40 -8.96 -32.20
CA TRP A 19 15.16 -9.88 -31.37
C TRP A 19 16.16 -9.13 -30.48
N GLN A 20 16.11 -9.43 -29.19
CA GLN A 20 16.96 -8.83 -28.17
C GLN A 20 17.37 -9.88 -27.14
N ARG A 21 18.15 -9.44 -26.15
CA ARG A 21 18.67 -10.24 -25.04
C ARG A 21 17.61 -11.10 -24.31
N HIS A 22 16.35 -10.65 -24.27
CA HIS A 22 15.23 -11.38 -23.66
C HIS A 22 15.00 -12.74 -24.33
N GLN A 23 14.83 -12.74 -25.66
CA GLN A 23 14.61 -13.95 -26.43
C GLN A 23 15.89 -14.77 -26.51
N ILE A 24 17.05 -14.12 -26.68
CA ILE A 24 18.36 -14.79 -26.78
C ILE A 24 18.60 -15.68 -25.57
N PHE A 25 18.43 -15.18 -24.34
CA PHE A 25 18.62 -16.03 -23.17
C PHE A 25 17.50 -17.02 -22.94
N ALA A 26 16.25 -16.67 -23.22
CA ALA A 26 15.16 -17.65 -23.15
C ALA A 26 15.47 -18.87 -24.03
N SER A 27 15.91 -18.65 -25.27
CA SER A 27 16.31 -19.72 -26.20
C SER A 27 17.58 -20.46 -25.75
N ARG A 28 18.58 -19.77 -25.17
CA ARG A 28 19.79 -20.43 -24.64
C ARG A 28 19.51 -21.27 -23.38
N PHE A 29 18.62 -20.81 -22.49
CA PHE A 29 18.14 -21.63 -21.36
C PHE A 29 17.40 -22.87 -21.85
N ALA A 30 16.54 -22.73 -22.86
CA ALA A 30 15.85 -23.87 -23.48
C ALA A 30 16.84 -24.87 -24.12
N ALA A 31 17.83 -24.37 -24.87
CA ALA A 31 18.89 -25.20 -25.46
C ALA A 31 19.76 -25.90 -24.40
N ALA A 32 19.89 -25.30 -23.21
CA ALA A 32 20.57 -25.92 -22.07
C ALA A 32 19.69 -26.92 -21.28
N GLY A 33 18.48 -27.22 -21.76
CA GLY A 33 17.59 -28.24 -21.20
C GLY A 33 16.58 -27.72 -20.15
N HIS A 34 16.48 -26.40 -19.95
CA HIS A 34 15.45 -25.83 -19.07
C HIS A 34 14.11 -25.69 -19.80
N GLU A 35 12.99 -25.94 -19.12
CA GLU A 35 11.70 -25.48 -19.63
C GLU A 35 11.53 -23.99 -19.33
N VAL A 36 11.23 -23.21 -20.38
CA VAL A 36 11.15 -21.75 -20.27
C VAL A 36 9.73 -21.26 -20.50
N PHE A 37 9.19 -20.52 -19.55
CA PHE A 37 7.91 -19.85 -19.62
C PHE A 37 8.14 -18.35 -19.86
N PHE A 38 7.92 -17.89 -21.08
CA PHE A 38 8.13 -16.51 -21.49
C PHE A 38 6.84 -15.70 -21.38
N ILE A 39 6.77 -14.79 -20.42
CA ILE A 39 5.64 -13.89 -20.20
C ILE A 39 5.93 -12.58 -20.92
N GLU A 40 5.09 -12.24 -21.88
CA GLU A 40 5.22 -11.06 -22.72
C GLU A 40 4.91 -9.75 -21.96
N ASN A 41 4.98 -8.61 -22.65
CA ASN A 41 4.92 -7.30 -22.02
C ASN A 41 3.58 -7.00 -21.32
N SER A 42 3.64 -6.75 -20.01
CA SER A 42 2.49 -6.40 -19.16
C SER A 42 2.05 -4.93 -19.21
N GLY A 43 2.69 -4.09 -20.03
CA GLY A 43 2.38 -2.68 -20.23
C GLY A 43 3.17 -1.74 -19.32
N PHE A 44 3.53 -0.55 -19.82
CA PHE A 44 4.51 0.36 -19.20
C PHE A 44 3.90 1.57 -18.46
N ARG A 45 2.84 2.17 -19.01
CA ARG A 45 2.22 3.41 -18.50
C ARG A 45 0.70 3.36 -18.53
N ASN A 46 0.07 4.31 -17.84
CA ASN A 46 -1.37 4.53 -17.99
C ASN A 46 -1.69 4.92 -19.44
N PRO A 47 -2.78 4.35 -19.99
CA PRO A 47 -3.28 4.76 -21.30
C PRO A 47 -3.80 6.20 -21.24
N ARG A 48 -3.47 7.00 -22.25
CA ARG A 48 -4.03 8.34 -22.49
C ARG A 48 -5.29 8.22 -23.36
N TRP A 49 -6.06 9.30 -23.50
CA TRP A 49 -7.25 9.31 -24.35
C TRP A 49 -6.94 8.95 -25.81
N SER A 50 -5.74 9.29 -26.30
CA SER A 50 -5.22 8.89 -27.60
C SER A 50 -4.96 7.37 -27.74
N ASP A 51 -4.84 6.65 -26.63
CA ASP A 51 -4.52 5.21 -26.60
C ASP A 51 -5.79 4.31 -26.62
N LEU A 52 -7.00 4.89 -26.64
CA LEU A 52 -8.26 4.11 -26.61
C LEU A 52 -8.39 3.13 -27.77
N GLY A 53 -7.99 3.53 -28.98
CA GLY A 53 -8.00 2.64 -30.16
C GLY A 53 -7.07 1.42 -29.97
N ARG A 54 -5.88 1.65 -29.40
CA ARG A 54 -4.89 0.59 -29.10
C ARG A 54 -5.37 -0.34 -27.99
N LEU A 55 -6.02 0.21 -26.95
CA LEU A 55 -6.63 -0.59 -25.89
C LEU A 55 -7.78 -1.46 -26.40
N ARG A 56 -8.65 -0.90 -27.25
CA ARG A 56 -9.74 -1.64 -27.88
C ARG A 56 -9.18 -2.78 -28.73
N LYS A 57 -8.19 -2.51 -29.59
CA LYS A 57 -7.50 -3.55 -30.37
C LYS A 57 -6.90 -4.64 -29.48
N LYS A 58 -6.15 -4.28 -28.43
CA LYS A 58 -5.55 -5.24 -27.48
C LYS A 58 -6.61 -6.09 -26.75
N ALA A 59 -7.78 -5.51 -26.45
CA ALA A 59 -8.89 -6.24 -25.85
C ALA A 59 -9.60 -7.19 -26.84
N LEU A 60 -9.72 -6.80 -28.12
CA LEU A 60 -10.18 -7.71 -29.19
C LEU A 60 -9.17 -8.84 -29.46
N ASP A 61 -7.87 -8.54 -29.44
CA ASP A 61 -6.80 -9.54 -29.59
C ASP A 61 -6.78 -10.56 -28.44
N TRP A 62 -7.37 -10.25 -27.27
CA TRP A 62 -7.55 -11.22 -26.19
C TRP A 62 -8.61 -12.29 -26.50
N LEU A 63 -9.49 -12.02 -27.46
CA LEU A 63 -10.60 -12.87 -27.88
C LEU A 63 -10.31 -13.60 -29.19
N ALA A 64 -9.43 -13.07 -30.04
CA ALA A 64 -9.02 -13.72 -31.28
C ALA A 64 -8.05 -14.88 -31.03
N PRO A 65 -8.16 -16.01 -31.77
CA PRO A 65 -7.06 -16.97 -31.90
C PRO A 65 -5.84 -16.24 -32.44
N ARG A 66 -4.66 -16.47 -31.85
CA ARG A 66 -3.44 -15.88 -32.40
C ARG A 66 -3.24 -16.40 -33.82
N PRO A 67 -3.00 -15.53 -34.83
CA PRO A 67 -2.35 -15.99 -36.05
C PRO A 67 -1.03 -16.64 -35.65
N SER A 68 -0.62 -17.66 -36.40
CA SER A 68 0.66 -18.36 -36.25
C SER A 68 1.82 -17.37 -36.33
N ALA A 69 2.14 -16.71 -35.23
CA ALA A 69 3.42 -16.06 -35.02
C ALA A 69 4.51 -17.14 -35.10
N GLU A 70 5.74 -16.73 -35.47
CA GLU A 70 6.92 -17.60 -35.46
C GLU A 70 6.86 -18.59 -34.30
N GLU A 71 6.93 -19.88 -34.62
CA GLU A 71 6.91 -20.91 -33.59
C GLU A 71 8.04 -20.61 -32.59
N PRO A 72 7.74 -20.52 -31.29
CA PRO A 72 8.78 -20.30 -30.29
C PRO A 72 9.87 -21.35 -30.41
N THR A 73 11.11 -20.99 -30.07
CA THR A 73 12.21 -21.95 -30.02
C THR A 73 11.78 -23.19 -29.21
N PRO A 74 12.07 -24.42 -29.68
CA PRO A 74 11.76 -25.64 -28.94
C PRO A 74 12.18 -25.53 -27.47
N GLY A 75 11.24 -25.78 -26.54
CA GLY A 75 11.46 -25.63 -25.10
C GLY A 75 11.02 -24.29 -24.50
N VAL A 76 10.66 -23.29 -25.32
CA VAL A 76 10.09 -22.01 -24.86
C VAL A 76 8.57 -21.99 -25.07
N ARG A 77 7.82 -21.67 -24.01
CA ARG A 77 6.35 -21.51 -24.04
C ARG A 77 6.01 -20.05 -23.81
N VAL A 78 5.37 -19.40 -24.78
CA VAL A 78 5.07 -17.95 -24.74
C VAL A 78 3.65 -17.68 -24.21
N PHE A 79 3.54 -16.76 -23.25
CA PHE A 79 2.29 -16.40 -22.59
C PHE A 79 2.01 -14.89 -22.67
N PRO A 80 0.95 -14.47 -23.39
CA PRO A 80 0.48 -13.10 -23.30
C PRO A 80 -0.21 -12.85 -21.95
N PRO A 81 0.21 -11.83 -21.19
CA PRO A 81 -0.45 -11.48 -19.93
C PRO A 81 -1.75 -10.72 -20.22
N LYS A 82 -2.90 -11.32 -19.86
CA LYS A 82 -4.21 -10.65 -19.89
C LYS A 82 -4.39 -9.76 -18.66
N VAL A 83 -3.51 -8.77 -18.51
CA VAL A 83 -3.42 -7.86 -17.35
C VAL A 83 -3.82 -6.43 -17.73
N LEU A 84 -4.33 -5.71 -16.75
CA LEU A 84 -4.63 -4.28 -16.84
C LEU A 84 -3.34 -3.45 -16.66
N PRO A 85 -3.35 -2.13 -16.94
CA PRO A 85 -2.19 -1.28 -16.73
C PRO A 85 -1.60 -1.43 -15.32
N PRO A 86 -0.27 -1.46 -15.17
CA PRO A 86 0.39 -1.69 -13.88
C PRO A 86 0.37 -0.45 -12.97
N THR A 87 -0.45 0.55 -13.28
CA THR A 87 -0.48 1.88 -12.69
C THR A 87 -1.90 2.24 -12.25
N GLY A 88 -2.04 3.06 -11.22
CA GLY A 88 -3.34 3.38 -10.61
C GLY A 88 -3.84 2.29 -9.65
N ARG A 89 -4.66 2.70 -8.67
CA ARG A 89 -5.06 1.82 -7.56
C ARG A 89 -5.97 0.67 -8.00
N LEU A 90 -7.01 0.96 -8.78
CA LEU A 90 -7.99 -0.04 -9.21
C LEU A 90 -7.40 -1.08 -10.19
N PRO A 91 -6.68 -0.70 -11.26
CA PRO A 91 -6.04 -1.66 -12.16
C PRO A 91 -5.05 -2.58 -11.44
N ARG A 92 -4.25 -2.05 -10.49
CA ARG A 92 -3.35 -2.85 -9.67
C ARG A 92 -4.06 -3.87 -8.79
N LEU A 93 -5.14 -3.46 -8.12
CA LEU A 93 -5.95 -4.37 -7.31
C LEU A 93 -6.54 -5.49 -8.17
N LEU A 94 -7.10 -5.16 -9.33
CA LEU A 94 -7.65 -6.15 -10.27
C LEU A 94 -6.57 -7.07 -10.84
N ASN A 95 -5.37 -6.55 -11.12
CA ASN A 95 -4.24 -7.38 -11.53
C ASN A 95 -3.86 -8.37 -10.42
N ARG A 96 -3.59 -7.84 -9.21
CA ARG A 96 -3.12 -8.62 -8.06
C ARG A 96 -4.08 -9.73 -7.66
N TYR A 97 -5.38 -9.45 -7.65
CA TYR A 97 -6.37 -10.38 -7.11
C TYR A 97 -7.13 -11.21 -8.16
N LEU A 98 -7.18 -10.78 -9.43
CA LEU A 98 -7.95 -11.49 -10.46
C LEU A 98 -7.07 -11.94 -11.63
N ARG A 99 -6.32 -11.03 -12.26
CA ARG A 99 -5.61 -11.33 -13.53
C ARG A 99 -4.34 -12.16 -13.34
N LEU A 100 -3.53 -11.83 -12.32
CA LEU A 100 -2.28 -12.54 -12.06
C LEU A 100 -2.47 -13.96 -11.53
N PRO A 101 -3.39 -14.23 -10.58
CA PRO A 101 -3.70 -15.60 -10.18
C PRO A 101 -4.17 -16.47 -11.37
N ALA A 102 -5.00 -15.92 -12.25
CA ALA A 102 -5.44 -16.62 -13.47
C ALA A 102 -4.29 -16.87 -14.46
N LEU A 103 -3.31 -15.95 -14.56
CA LEU A 103 -2.11 -16.15 -15.35
C LEU A 103 -1.24 -17.27 -14.76
N VAL A 104 -0.99 -17.25 -13.45
CA VAL A 104 -0.21 -18.30 -12.76
C VAL A 104 -0.88 -19.66 -12.91
N GLU A 105 -2.20 -19.73 -12.82
CA GLU A 105 -2.94 -20.97 -13.05
C GLU A 105 -2.78 -21.48 -14.49
N ARG A 106 -2.79 -20.59 -15.49
CA ARG A 106 -2.50 -20.97 -16.89
C ARG A 106 -1.08 -21.51 -17.05
N LEU A 107 -0.10 -20.90 -16.37
CA LEU A 107 1.28 -21.38 -16.38
C LEU A 107 1.40 -22.77 -15.74
N ARG A 108 0.74 -22.99 -14.59
CA ARG A 108 0.71 -24.29 -13.90
C ARG A 108 0.04 -25.38 -14.72
N LYS A 109 -1.10 -25.09 -15.35
CA LYS A 109 -1.76 -26.01 -16.31
C LYS A 109 -0.88 -26.35 -17.50
N ALA A 110 -0.02 -25.43 -17.90
CA ALA A 110 1.00 -25.64 -18.90
C ALA A 110 2.30 -26.24 -18.33
N GLY A 111 2.29 -26.83 -17.13
CA GLY A 111 3.41 -27.60 -16.58
C GLY A 111 4.36 -26.84 -15.64
N LEU A 112 4.09 -25.58 -15.30
CA LEU A 112 4.92 -24.85 -14.33
C LEU A 112 4.81 -25.45 -12.91
N GLN A 113 5.94 -25.81 -12.34
CA GLN A 113 6.14 -26.35 -11.00
C GLN A 113 6.47 -25.22 -10.00
N ALA A 114 6.42 -25.55 -8.71
CA ALA A 114 6.75 -24.61 -7.63
C ALA A 114 8.25 -24.28 -7.59
N GLY A 115 8.59 -23.05 -7.20
CA GLY A 115 9.97 -22.60 -7.06
C GLY A 115 10.77 -22.40 -8.36
N PRO A 116 10.19 -21.86 -9.46
CA PRO A 116 10.98 -21.58 -10.66
C PRO A 116 12.06 -20.52 -10.39
N VAL A 117 13.03 -20.40 -11.29
CA VAL A 117 13.87 -19.20 -11.36
C VAL A 117 13.10 -18.15 -12.15
N VAL A 118 13.01 -16.93 -11.63
CA VAL A 118 12.33 -15.82 -12.29
C VAL A 118 13.36 -14.80 -12.76
N ILE A 119 13.40 -14.55 -14.08
CA ILE A 119 14.20 -13.50 -14.70
C ILE A 119 13.25 -12.37 -15.07
N VAL A 120 13.49 -11.18 -14.51
CA VAL A 120 12.63 -10.01 -14.71
C VAL A 120 13.42 -8.94 -15.41
N TYR A 121 12.86 -8.41 -16.49
CA TYR A 121 13.43 -7.26 -17.20
C TYR A 121 12.71 -5.97 -16.86
N PHE A 122 11.50 -6.07 -16.33
CA PHE A 122 10.58 -4.94 -16.26
C PHE A 122 10.03 -4.70 -14.85
N PRO A 123 10.50 -3.67 -14.11
CA PRO A 123 10.16 -3.47 -12.70
C PRO A 123 8.85 -2.71 -12.52
N THR A 124 7.73 -3.44 -12.60
CA THR A 124 6.39 -2.89 -12.34
C THR A 124 5.75 -3.52 -11.11
N ALA A 125 4.71 -2.89 -10.57
CA ALA A 125 3.89 -3.49 -9.52
C ALA A 125 3.35 -4.88 -9.95
N THR A 126 2.95 -5.02 -11.21
CA THR A 126 2.49 -6.30 -11.79
C THR A 126 3.61 -7.35 -11.74
N SER A 127 4.85 -6.97 -12.04
CA SER A 127 6.00 -7.88 -11.97
C SER A 127 6.30 -8.32 -10.54
N LEU A 128 6.27 -7.40 -9.57
CA LEU A 128 6.47 -7.70 -8.14
C LEU A 128 5.38 -8.62 -7.58
N ASP A 129 4.12 -8.35 -7.91
CA ASP A 129 3.00 -9.20 -7.51
C ASP A 129 3.10 -10.60 -8.16
N LEU A 130 3.54 -10.68 -9.41
CA LEU A 130 3.74 -11.95 -10.10
C LEU A 130 4.90 -12.76 -9.52
N ILE A 131 6.04 -12.14 -9.23
CA ILE A 131 7.17 -12.77 -8.50
C ILE A 131 6.65 -13.35 -7.18
N SER A 132 5.85 -12.58 -6.44
CA SER A 132 5.30 -13.01 -5.15
C SER A 132 4.39 -14.24 -5.25
N LEU A 133 3.65 -14.39 -6.36
CA LEU A 133 2.75 -15.54 -6.60
C LEU A 133 3.49 -16.78 -7.13
N LEU A 134 4.64 -16.59 -7.78
CA LEU A 134 5.47 -17.66 -8.33
C LEU A 134 6.33 -18.34 -7.25
N GLU A 135 6.57 -17.66 -6.12
CA GLU A 135 7.40 -18.13 -5.00
C GLU A 135 8.76 -18.68 -5.47
N PRO A 136 9.57 -17.88 -6.20
CA PRO A 136 10.70 -18.40 -6.95
C PRO A 136 11.86 -18.85 -6.07
N SER A 137 12.63 -19.82 -6.57
CA SER A 137 13.88 -20.27 -5.94
C SER A 137 15.06 -19.33 -6.20
N ALA A 138 14.97 -18.47 -7.22
CA ALA A 138 15.84 -17.32 -7.41
C ALA A 138 15.15 -16.22 -8.23
N VAL A 139 15.48 -14.97 -7.94
CA VAL A 139 15.04 -13.79 -8.69
C VAL A 139 16.26 -13.12 -9.32
N VAL A 140 16.24 -12.96 -10.63
CA VAL A 140 17.24 -12.22 -11.40
C VAL A 140 16.58 -10.97 -11.95
N TYR A 141 17.12 -9.80 -11.62
CA TYR A 141 16.70 -8.56 -12.26
C TYR A 141 17.71 -8.17 -13.36
N ASP A 142 17.34 -8.30 -14.63
CA ASP A 142 18.15 -7.87 -15.78
C ASP A 142 17.77 -6.43 -16.17
N CYS A 143 18.52 -5.47 -15.63
CA CYS A 143 18.37 -4.04 -15.82
C CYS A 143 19.12 -3.59 -17.08
N ALA A 144 18.48 -3.74 -18.24
CA ALA A 144 19.03 -3.39 -19.55
C ALA A 144 18.58 -2.01 -20.08
N SER A 145 17.95 -1.18 -19.25
CA SER A 145 17.47 0.14 -19.65
C SER A 145 17.38 1.09 -18.46
N ASN A 146 17.71 2.37 -18.67
CA ASN A 146 17.58 3.41 -17.66
C ASN A 146 16.12 3.87 -17.50
N PHE A 147 15.28 2.98 -17.00
CA PHE A 147 13.86 3.23 -16.89
C PHE A 147 13.50 4.40 -15.97
N ARG A 148 14.33 4.73 -14.96
CA ARG A 148 14.14 5.91 -14.09
C ARG A 148 14.16 7.22 -14.87
N ALA A 149 14.90 7.27 -15.96
CA ALA A 149 15.01 8.43 -16.84
C ALA A 149 14.16 8.30 -18.12
N HIS A 150 13.32 7.26 -18.24
CA HIS A 150 12.47 7.07 -19.40
C HIS A 150 11.43 8.21 -19.47
N PRO A 151 11.24 8.88 -20.63
CA PRO A 151 10.38 10.07 -20.75
C PRO A 151 8.94 9.86 -20.25
N ASP A 152 8.40 8.66 -20.46
CA ASP A 152 7.05 8.28 -20.04
C ASP A 152 6.98 7.50 -18.70
N ALA A 153 8.07 7.43 -17.92
CA ALA A 153 8.11 6.64 -16.69
C ALA A 153 6.99 7.05 -15.71
N PRO A 154 6.19 6.10 -15.18
CA PRO A 154 5.23 6.40 -14.12
C PRO A 154 5.91 6.98 -12.87
N GLY A 155 5.25 7.90 -12.17
CA GLY A 155 5.83 8.58 -11.00
C GLY A 155 6.22 7.67 -9.82
N ASP A 156 5.76 6.42 -9.79
CA ASP A 156 6.11 5.42 -8.78
C ASP A 156 7.09 4.36 -9.27
N PHE A 157 7.60 4.48 -10.49
CA PHE A 157 8.48 3.50 -11.10
C PHE A 157 9.78 3.32 -10.31
N SER A 158 10.38 4.42 -9.83
CA SER A 158 11.60 4.38 -9.01
C SER A 158 11.41 3.53 -7.75
N ALA A 159 10.23 3.62 -7.11
CA ALA A 159 9.89 2.79 -5.96
C ALA A 159 9.71 1.30 -6.34
N MET A 160 9.10 1.01 -7.50
CA MET A 160 8.94 -0.37 -7.98
C MET A 160 10.26 -1.02 -8.34
N GLU A 161 11.17 -0.27 -8.96
CA GLU A 161 12.52 -0.76 -9.26
C GLU A 161 13.33 -0.97 -7.99
N SER A 162 13.28 -0.04 -7.03
CA SER A 162 13.94 -0.19 -5.72
C SER A 162 13.41 -1.43 -4.98
N ALA A 163 12.10 -1.67 -5.02
CA ALA A 163 11.50 -2.88 -4.45
C ALA A 163 11.98 -4.14 -5.18
N LEU A 164 12.08 -4.13 -6.52
CA LEU A 164 12.60 -5.28 -7.28
C LEU A 164 14.06 -5.55 -6.96
N ILE A 165 14.90 -4.51 -6.89
CA ILE A 165 16.31 -4.62 -6.50
C ILE A 165 16.43 -5.25 -5.11
N SER A 166 15.56 -4.86 -4.16
CA SER A 166 15.62 -5.39 -2.78
C SER A 166 15.31 -6.88 -2.65
N ILE A 167 14.61 -7.47 -3.62
CA ILE A 167 14.23 -8.90 -3.62
C ILE A 167 15.01 -9.73 -4.64
N ALA A 168 15.85 -9.09 -5.47
CA ALA A 168 16.65 -9.77 -6.46
C ALA A 168 17.84 -10.50 -5.78
N ASP A 169 18.08 -11.74 -6.16
CA ASP A 169 19.26 -12.48 -5.68
C ASP A 169 20.53 -12.06 -6.45
N VAL A 170 20.34 -11.55 -7.67
CA VAL A 170 21.37 -10.90 -8.49
C VAL A 170 20.73 -9.87 -9.41
N VAL A 171 21.37 -8.71 -9.53
CA VAL A 171 21.05 -7.68 -10.52
C VAL A 171 22.06 -7.78 -11.65
N ILE A 172 21.59 -7.85 -12.89
CA ILE A 172 22.40 -7.85 -14.08
C ILE A 172 22.24 -6.51 -14.78
N CYS A 173 23.34 -5.94 -15.26
CA CYS A 173 23.35 -4.72 -16.05
C CYS A 173 24.19 -4.94 -17.32
N ASP A 174 23.83 -4.30 -18.42
CA ASP A 174 24.57 -4.38 -19.68
C ASP A 174 25.51 -3.18 -19.91
N SER A 175 25.23 -2.04 -19.27
CA SER A 175 26.03 -0.80 -19.35
C SER A 175 26.80 -0.48 -18.07
N ASP A 176 27.97 0.16 -18.21
CA ASP A 176 28.77 0.63 -17.08
C ASP A 176 28.01 1.64 -16.22
N PHE A 177 27.20 2.49 -16.85
CA PHE A 177 26.37 3.48 -16.16
C PHE A 177 25.38 2.81 -15.22
N LEU A 178 24.62 1.81 -15.72
CA LEU A 178 23.66 1.07 -14.89
C LEU A 178 24.38 0.21 -13.86
N TYR A 179 25.48 -0.45 -14.23
CA TYR A 179 26.27 -1.26 -13.30
C TYR A 179 26.74 -0.43 -12.10
N ASN A 180 27.34 0.73 -12.33
CA ASN A 180 27.82 1.62 -11.28
C ASN A 180 26.67 2.16 -10.42
N GLN A 181 25.55 2.52 -11.03
CA GLN A 181 24.34 2.94 -10.30
C GLN A 181 23.81 1.81 -9.41
N LYS A 182 23.62 0.60 -9.95
CA LYS A 182 23.01 -0.52 -9.21
C LYS A 182 23.94 -1.11 -8.18
N LYS A 183 25.26 -1.04 -8.36
CA LYS A 183 26.25 -1.49 -7.36
C LYS A 183 26.16 -0.69 -6.05
N ALA A 184 25.70 0.56 -6.10
CA ALA A 184 25.42 1.34 -4.90
C ALA A 184 24.11 0.91 -4.18
N GLU A 185 23.21 0.21 -4.87
CA GLU A 185 21.89 -0.19 -4.37
C GLU A 185 21.82 -1.68 -3.99
N HIS A 186 22.69 -2.53 -4.54
CA HIS A 186 22.67 -3.97 -4.33
C HIS A 186 24.09 -4.57 -4.22
N PRO A 187 24.35 -5.51 -3.29
CA PRO A 187 25.68 -6.10 -3.10
C PRO A 187 26.07 -7.10 -4.19
N HIS A 188 25.09 -7.65 -4.94
CA HIS A 188 25.33 -8.64 -5.98
C HIS A 188 24.88 -8.10 -7.32
N VAL A 189 25.79 -7.39 -7.98
CA VAL A 189 25.59 -6.84 -9.33
C VAL A 189 26.62 -7.45 -10.27
N ALA A 190 26.16 -7.93 -11.41
CA ALA A 190 27.00 -8.47 -12.47
C ALA A 190 26.79 -7.68 -13.75
N GLN A 191 27.89 -7.43 -14.45
CA GLN A 191 27.83 -6.88 -15.79
C GLN A 191 27.81 -8.03 -16.79
N ILE A 192 26.79 -8.09 -17.62
CA ILE A 192 26.63 -9.11 -18.67
C ILE A 192 26.09 -8.39 -19.91
N HIS A 193 26.80 -8.52 -21.01
CA HIS A 193 26.53 -7.75 -22.22
C HIS A 193 25.58 -8.50 -23.16
N GLN A 194 24.99 -7.81 -24.14
CA GLN A 194 24.06 -8.44 -25.09
C GLN A 194 24.73 -9.55 -25.90
N GLY A 195 25.98 -9.31 -26.27
CA GLY A 195 26.81 -10.21 -27.05
C GLY A 195 26.41 -10.28 -28.52
N VAL A 196 27.01 -11.23 -29.24
CA VAL A 196 26.79 -11.45 -30.68
C VAL A 196 26.67 -12.94 -30.99
N SER A 197 25.92 -13.27 -32.04
CA SER A 197 25.90 -14.62 -32.58
C SER A 197 27.25 -15.01 -33.18
N GLU A 198 27.68 -16.24 -32.98
CA GLU A 198 29.01 -16.73 -33.39
C GLU A 198 29.21 -16.67 -34.92
N ASP A 199 28.14 -16.69 -35.71
CA ASP A 199 28.19 -16.63 -37.17
C ASP A 199 28.67 -15.26 -37.71
N PHE A 200 28.41 -14.17 -37.00
CA PHE A 200 28.88 -12.82 -37.36
C PHE A 200 30.41 -12.73 -37.37
N LEU A 201 31.11 -13.55 -36.58
CA LEU A 201 32.58 -13.58 -36.54
C LEU A 201 33.19 -14.06 -37.87
N ASN A 202 32.39 -14.71 -38.72
CA ASN A 202 32.80 -15.22 -40.03
C ASN A 202 32.45 -14.26 -41.18
N ALA A 203 32.20 -12.99 -40.88
CA ALA A 203 31.88 -11.97 -41.88
C ALA A 203 33.04 -11.76 -42.87
N LYS A 204 32.68 -11.59 -44.15
CA LYS A 204 33.66 -11.25 -45.19
C LYS A 204 34.31 -9.89 -44.91
N PRO A 205 35.63 -9.75 -45.14
CA PRO A 205 36.32 -8.45 -45.04
C PRO A 205 35.59 -7.36 -45.84
N GLY A 206 35.57 -6.15 -45.29
CA GLY A 206 35.03 -4.97 -45.98
C GLY A 206 35.87 -4.59 -47.21
N ARG A 207 35.33 -3.69 -48.04
CA ARG A 207 36.04 -3.15 -49.20
C ARG A 207 37.07 -2.11 -48.75
N SER A 208 38.10 -1.88 -49.57
CA SER A 208 39.13 -0.88 -49.30
C SER A 208 38.62 0.57 -49.37
N GLN A 209 37.57 0.82 -50.17
CA GLN A 209 36.97 2.13 -50.31
C GLN A 209 35.68 2.20 -49.48
N VAL A 210 35.65 3.09 -48.48
CA VAL A 210 34.44 3.31 -47.66
C VAL A 210 33.55 4.35 -48.34
N ARG A 211 32.41 3.91 -48.90
CA ARG A 211 31.40 4.80 -49.52
C ARG A 211 29.99 4.57 -49.04
N SER A 212 29.69 3.38 -48.52
CA SER A 212 28.35 2.98 -48.10
C SER A 212 28.27 2.82 -46.59
N PHE A 213 27.28 3.47 -45.98
CA PHE A 213 27.02 3.46 -44.55
C PHE A 213 25.63 2.91 -44.26
N CYS A 214 25.50 2.13 -43.19
CA CYS A 214 24.21 1.55 -42.81
C CYS A 214 23.91 1.74 -41.33
N TYR A 215 22.72 2.25 -41.03
CA TYR A 215 22.06 2.00 -39.74
C TYR A 215 21.06 0.86 -39.93
N TYR A 216 21.07 -0.12 -39.03
CA TYR A 216 20.03 -1.14 -38.99
C TYR A 216 19.34 -1.20 -37.63
N GLY A 217 18.08 -1.64 -37.62
CA GLY A 217 17.24 -1.74 -36.43
C GLY A 217 16.00 -0.85 -36.54
N THR A 218 15.46 -0.41 -35.40
CA THR A 218 14.27 0.45 -35.41
C THR A 218 14.64 1.92 -35.61
N TRP A 219 14.01 2.58 -36.57
CA TRP A 219 14.01 4.03 -36.75
C TRP A 219 12.92 4.68 -35.91
N GLY A 220 13.26 5.76 -35.22
CA GLY A 220 12.36 6.46 -34.32
C GLY A 220 13.02 7.63 -33.57
N PRO A 221 12.35 8.17 -32.55
CA PRO A 221 12.75 9.42 -31.88
C PRO A 221 14.05 9.31 -31.07
N ASP A 222 14.57 8.10 -30.87
CA ASP A 222 15.82 7.86 -30.14
C ASP A 222 17.05 8.19 -31.00
N LEU A 223 16.88 8.34 -32.31
CA LEU A 223 17.94 8.61 -33.28
C LEU A 223 17.91 10.06 -33.75
N ASP A 224 19.07 10.55 -34.12
CA ASP A 224 19.27 11.89 -34.63
C ASP A 224 19.47 11.87 -36.16
N PRO A 225 18.49 12.38 -36.94
CA PRO A 225 18.55 12.35 -38.39
C PRO A 225 19.64 13.24 -38.99
N GLU A 226 20.14 14.25 -38.25
CA GLU A 226 21.11 15.23 -38.77
C GLU A 226 22.45 14.56 -39.15
N TYR A 227 22.85 13.51 -38.43
CA TYR A 227 24.05 12.74 -38.74
C TYR A 227 23.97 12.00 -40.07
N LEU A 228 22.79 11.46 -40.40
CA LEU A 228 22.57 10.75 -41.66
C LEU A 228 22.51 11.75 -42.82
N ALA A 229 21.81 12.88 -42.62
CA ALA A 229 21.72 13.95 -43.60
C ALA A 229 23.13 14.48 -43.96
N ALA A 230 23.97 14.76 -42.96
CA ALA A 230 25.32 15.28 -43.20
C ALA A 230 26.19 14.32 -44.05
N LEU A 231 26.06 13.01 -43.86
CA LEU A 231 26.78 12.02 -44.68
C LEU A 231 26.26 11.97 -46.12
N VAL A 232 24.94 12.04 -46.31
CA VAL A 232 24.33 12.12 -47.65
C VAL A 232 24.76 13.40 -48.38
N ASP A 233 24.70 14.55 -47.71
CA ASP A 233 25.11 15.86 -48.26
C ASP A 233 26.59 15.88 -48.63
N ALA A 234 27.41 15.09 -47.93
CA ALA A 234 28.83 14.92 -48.24
C ALA A 234 29.11 13.93 -49.40
N GLY A 235 28.07 13.34 -50.00
CA GLY A 235 28.16 12.44 -51.14
C GLY A 235 28.33 10.96 -50.81
N PHE A 236 28.10 10.54 -49.57
CA PHE A 236 28.13 9.12 -49.19
C PHE A 236 26.77 8.45 -49.42
N SER A 237 26.79 7.15 -49.71
CA SER A 237 25.57 6.34 -49.76
C SER A 237 25.20 5.95 -48.33
N VAL A 238 23.98 6.28 -47.89
CA VAL A 238 23.49 6.00 -46.54
C VAL A 238 22.19 5.23 -46.64
N ALA A 239 22.12 4.09 -45.96
CA ALA A 239 20.93 3.26 -45.90
C ALA A 239 20.43 3.08 -44.46
N MET A 240 19.12 2.97 -44.32
CA MET A 240 18.43 2.52 -43.11
C MET A 240 17.76 1.17 -43.40
N SER A 241 18.13 0.11 -42.67
CA SER A 241 17.44 -1.20 -42.74
C SER A 241 16.68 -1.52 -41.46
N GLY A 242 15.36 -1.68 -41.54
CA GLY A 242 14.55 -2.17 -40.42
C GLY A 242 13.17 -1.52 -40.26
N PHE A 243 12.69 -1.51 -39.02
CA PHE A 243 11.31 -1.12 -38.68
C PHE A 243 11.19 0.38 -38.39
N PHE A 244 10.01 0.96 -38.63
CA PHE A 244 9.73 2.38 -38.39
C PHE A 244 8.66 2.53 -37.30
N LYS A 245 8.93 3.33 -36.26
CA LYS A 245 7.98 3.59 -35.15
C LYS A 245 7.15 4.86 -35.41
N GLY A 246 5.87 4.67 -35.71
CA GLY A 246 4.87 5.75 -35.80
C GLY A 246 5.13 6.75 -36.95
N ASP A 247 4.44 7.89 -36.91
CA ASP A 247 4.53 8.97 -37.92
C ASP A 247 5.75 9.90 -37.71
N HIS A 248 6.68 9.58 -36.80
CA HIS A 248 7.73 10.51 -36.38
C HIS A 248 9.05 10.34 -37.14
N ALA A 249 9.58 11.50 -37.54
CA ALA A 249 10.80 11.78 -38.31
C ALA A 249 10.86 11.05 -39.67
N PRO A 250 10.40 11.68 -40.78
CA PRO A 250 10.70 11.17 -42.10
C PRO A 250 12.21 10.98 -42.22
N LEU A 251 12.63 9.91 -42.92
CA LEU A 251 14.04 9.74 -43.24
C LEU A 251 14.53 10.99 -43.98
N PRO A 252 15.77 11.46 -43.70
CA PRO A 252 16.38 12.52 -44.49
C PRO A 252 16.33 12.18 -45.99
N ALA A 253 16.15 13.20 -46.82
CA ALA A 253 16.20 13.02 -48.27
C ALA A 253 17.54 12.38 -48.68
N GLY A 254 17.49 11.40 -49.58
CA GLY A 254 18.68 10.67 -50.05
C GLY A 254 19.14 9.50 -49.17
N VAL A 255 18.56 9.29 -47.98
CA VAL A 255 18.76 8.04 -47.22
C VAL A 255 17.91 6.93 -47.83
N GLU A 256 18.56 5.84 -48.25
CA GLU A 256 17.87 4.68 -48.81
C GLU A 256 17.15 3.89 -47.71
N ARG A 257 15.87 3.59 -47.94
CA ARG A 257 15.08 2.75 -47.04
C ARG A 257 15.11 1.30 -47.52
N LEU A 258 15.60 0.43 -46.65
CA LEU A 258 15.65 -1.02 -46.89
C LEU A 258 14.66 -1.75 -46.00
N GLU A 259 14.07 -2.80 -46.55
CA GLU A 259 13.13 -3.65 -45.82
C GLU A 259 13.80 -4.33 -44.61
N PRO A 260 13.01 -4.63 -43.55
CA PRO A 260 13.48 -5.44 -42.44
C PRO A 260 14.10 -6.76 -42.90
N THR A 261 15.11 -7.23 -42.16
CA THR A 261 15.84 -8.46 -42.45
C THR A 261 15.61 -9.44 -41.31
N SER A 262 15.36 -10.70 -41.62
CA SER A 262 15.35 -11.74 -40.59
C SER A 262 16.75 -11.91 -40.00
N PRO A 263 16.90 -12.37 -38.74
CA PRO A 263 18.20 -12.53 -38.11
C PRO A 263 19.17 -13.43 -38.92
N GLU A 264 18.66 -14.48 -39.56
CA GLU A 264 19.46 -15.46 -40.30
C GLU A 264 20.10 -14.85 -41.55
N LEU A 265 19.46 -13.83 -42.14
CA LEU A 265 19.94 -13.14 -43.34
C LEU A 265 20.67 -11.83 -43.02
N LEU A 266 20.64 -11.38 -41.76
CA LEU A 266 21.14 -10.08 -41.35
C LEU A 266 22.62 -9.91 -41.65
N ARG A 267 23.48 -10.88 -41.26
CA ARG A 267 24.92 -10.84 -41.54
C ARG A 267 25.21 -10.63 -43.02
N GLY A 268 24.61 -11.46 -43.88
CA GLY A 268 24.82 -11.41 -45.33
C GLY A 268 24.38 -10.08 -45.96
N ARG A 269 23.32 -9.45 -45.43
CA ARG A 269 22.91 -8.10 -45.86
C ARG A 269 23.89 -7.03 -45.38
N LEU A 270 24.35 -7.11 -44.14
CA LEU A 270 25.32 -6.16 -43.58
C LEU A 270 26.69 -6.25 -44.25
N GLU A 271 27.04 -7.40 -44.85
CA GLU A 271 28.25 -7.55 -45.67
C GLU A 271 28.26 -6.64 -46.91
N GLY A 272 27.11 -6.08 -47.31
CA GLY A 272 27.00 -5.12 -48.41
C GLY A 272 27.46 -3.69 -48.11
N PHE A 273 27.66 -3.32 -46.85
CA PHE A 273 27.92 -1.93 -46.43
C PHE A 273 29.31 -1.70 -45.85
N ASP A 274 30.01 -0.66 -46.26
CA ASP A 274 31.40 -0.46 -45.85
C ASP A 274 31.56 -0.05 -44.39
N ALA A 275 30.60 0.64 -43.80
CA ALA A 275 30.62 1.09 -42.40
C ALA A 275 29.22 1.13 -41.75
N PHE A 276 29.18 1.14 -40.41
CA PHE A 276 27.93 1.17 -39.64
C PHE A 276 27.74 2.46 -38.85
N LEU A 277 26.48 2.84 -38.64
CA LEU A 277 26.10 4.07 -37.96
C LEU A 277 25.35 3.78 -36.64
N MET A 278 25.61 4.60 -35.62
CA MET A 278 24.90 4.61 -34.34
C MET A 278 24.55 6.05 -33.93
N PRO A 279 23.58 6.70 -34.61
CA PRO A 279 23.26 8.12 -34.45
C PRO A 279 22.29 8.35 -33.27
N TYR A 280 22.62 7.87 -32.08
CA TYR A 280 21.71 7.99 -30.93
C TYR A 280 21.70 9.42 -30.40
N ARG A 281 20.52 9.93 -30.06
CA ARG A 281 20.40 11.18 -29.30
C ARG A 281 20.98 10.97 -27.91
N ILE A 282 21.55 12.03 -27.33
CA ILE A 282 22.08 12.00 -25.97
C ILE A 282 21.06 12.66 -25.04
N THR A 283 20.30 11.85 -24.31
CA THR A 283 19.33 12.30 -23.29
C THR A 283 19.56 11.52 -21.99
N PRO A 284 18.97 11.93 -20.85
CA PRO A 284 19.10 11.19 -19.60
C PRO A 284 18.74 9.70 -19.71
N PHE A 285 17.76 9.35 -20.56
CA PHE A 285 17.40 7.96 -20.84
C PHE A 285 18.56 7.20 -21.51
N HIS A 286 19.16 7.79 -22.55
CA HIS A 286 20.21 7.15 -23.34
C HIS A 286 21.53 6.95 -22.58
N LEU A 287 21.76 7.64 -21.45
CA LEU A 287 22.98 7.47 -20.65
C LEU A 287 23.20 6.03 -20.15
N GLY A 288 22.12 5.26 -19.95
CA GLY A 288 22.20 3.84 -19.56
C GLY A 288 21.90 2.85 -20.69
N VAL A 289 21.76 3.33 -21.94
CA VAL A 289 21.47 2.47 -23.10
C VAL A 289 22.77 1.98 -23.72
N VAL A 290 22.86 0.66 -23.93
CA VAL A 290 23.86 0.07 -24.83
C VAL A 290 23.20 -0.22 -26.18
N PRO A 291 23.73 0.29 -27.31
CA PRO A 291 23.25 -0.12 -28.61
C PRO A 291 23.33 -1.63 -28.78
N ALA A 292 22.19 -2.30 -28.95
CA ALA A 292 22.10 -3.76 -29.06
C ALA A 292 23.04 -4.35 -30.14
N LYS A 293 23.31 -3.56 -31.18
CA LYS A 293 24.10 -3.92 -32.35
C LYS A 293 25.62 -3.74 -32.22
N ILE A 294 26.13 -3.23 -31.09
CA ILE A 294 27.56 -2.91 -30.98
C ILE A 294 28.46 -4.13 -31.26
N TYR A 295 28.14 -5.28 -30.68
CA TYR A 295 28.93 -6.50 -30.87
C TYR A 295 28.78 -7.09 -32.27
N GLU A 296 27.60 -6.98 -32.88
CA GLU A 296 27.39 -7.33 -34.29
C GLU A 296 28.24 -6.45 -35.21
N CYS A 297 28.22 -5.13 -35.03
CA CYS A 297 29.05 -4.20 -35.81
C CYS A 297 30.56 -4.46 -35.64
N LEU A 298 31.00 -4.76 -34.42
CA LEU A 298 32.40 -5.12 -34.14
C LEU A 298 32.77 -6.48 -34.77
N ALA A 299 31.88 -7.48 -34.70
CA ALA A 299 32.09 -8.80 -35.30
C ALA A 299 32.22 -8.75 -36.82
N MET A 300 31.53 -7.81 -37.47
CA MET A 300 31.69 -7.58 -38.92
C MET A 300 33.07 -7.02 -39.28
N GLY A 301 33.84 -6.50 -38.31
CA GLY A 301 35.18 -5.98 -38.51
C GLY A 301 35.24 -4.68 -39.33
N ARG A 302 34.15 -3.90 -39.36
CA ARG A 302 34.01 -2.68 -40.17
C ARG A 302 34.02 -1.41 -39.31
N PRO A 303 34.30 -0.24 -39.88
CA PRO A 303 34.24 1.03 -39.16
C PRO A 303 32.84 1.27 -38.60
N VAL A 304 32.77 1.86 -37.41
CA VAL A 304 31.51 2.26 -36.78
C VAL A 304 31.60 3.72 -36.40
N LEU A 305 30.67 4.54 -36.89
CA LEU A 305 30.52 5.93 -36.49
C LEU A 305 29.38 6.02 -35.48
N ALA A 306 29.65 6.64 -34.33
CA ALA A 306 28.71 6.70 -33.23
C ALA A 306 28.71 8.07 -32.53
N THR A 307 27.56 8.41 -31.94
CA THR A 307 27.44 9.53 -31.03
C THR A 307 28.09 9.17 -29.68
N PRO A 308 28.46 10.16 -28.84
CA PRO A 308 29.20 9.94 -27.60
C PRO A 308 28.32 9.38 -26.46
N LEU A 309 27.75 8.18 -26.67
CA LEU A 309 27.08 7.45 -25.61
C LEU A 309 28.09 6.96 -24.56
N PRO A 310 27.82 7.06 -23.26
CA PRO A 310 28.72 6.57 -22.21
C PRO A 310 29.09 5.09 -22.37
N SER A 311 28.13 4.26 -22.81
CA SER A 311 28.35 2.82 -23.04
C SER A 311 29.31 2.51 -24.18
N LEU A 312 29.63 3.49 -25.03
CA LEU A 312 30.50 3.33 -26.18
C LEU A 312 31.94 3.80 -25.90
N ALA A 313 32.16 4.56 -24.82
CA ALA A 313 33.47 5.05 -24.43
C ALA A 313 34.54 3.94 -24.27
N PRO A 314 34.22 2.73 -23.74
CA PRO A 314 35.19 1.64 -23.67
C PRO A 314 35.71 1.16 -25.05
N TYR A 315 34.99 1.46 -26.13
CA TYR A 315 35.33 1.03 -27.49
C TYR A 315 35.97 2.12 -28.33
N LYS A 316 36.32 3.28 -27.76
CA LYS A 316 36.85 4.46 -28.49
C LYS A 316 38.09 4.17 -29.37
N ASP A 317 38.86 3.13 -29.03
CA ASP A 317 40.05 2.73 -29.78
C ASP A 317 39.70 1.78 -30.95
N LEU A 318 38.44 1.35 -31.05
CA LEU A 318 37.91 0.44 -32.06
C LEU A 318 36.84 1.09 -32.94
N ILE A 319 36.14 2.12 -32.45
CA ILE A 319 35.08 2.83 -33.17
C ILE A 319 35.34 4.34 -33.17
N TYR A 320 34.67 5.06 -34.05
CA TYR A 320 34.80 6.51 -34.16
C TYR A 320 33.64 7.20 -33.45
N ILE A 321 33.97 7.98 -32.42
CA ILE A 321 32.99 8.70 -31.60
C ILE A 321 33.13 10.19 -31.86
N ALA A 322 32.04 10.83 -32.27
CA ALA A 322 32.01 12.26 -32.56
C ALA A 322 30.65 12.86 -32.18
N ALA A 323 30.67 14.09 -31.69
CA ALA A 323 29.52 14.75 -31.06
C ALA A 323 28.73 15.65 -32.02
N LYS A 324 29.26 15.87 -33.23
CA LYS A 324 28.64 16.74 -34.23
C LYS A 324 28.58 16.08 -35.62
N PRO A 325 27.54 16.35 -36.43
CA PRO A 325 27.42 15.81 -37.78
C PRO A 325 28.61 16.15 -38.70
N GLU A 326 29.21 17.34 -38.57
CA GLU A 326 30.35 17.75 -39.41
C GLU A 326 31.60 16.91 -39.13
N GLU A 327 31.77 16.49 -37.87
CA GLU A 327 32.87 15.61 -37.45
C GLU A 327 32.70 14.21 -38.05
N TRP A 328 31.47 13.70 -38.17
CA TRP A 328 31.19 12.42 -38.84
C TRP A 328 31.59 12.45 -40.31
N VAL A 329 31.30 13.54 -41.01
CA VAL A 329 31.72 13.74 -42.41
C VAL A 329 33.24 13.76 -42.54
N LYS A 330 33.93 14.45 -41.62
CA LYS A 330 35.40 14.49 -41.60
C LYS A 330 35.97 13.09 -41.40
N ILE A 331 35.48 12.37 -40.39
CA ILE A 331 35.89 10.99 -40.09
C ILE A 331 35.64 10.09 -41.30
N ALA A 332 34.44 10.14 -41.90
CA ALA A 332 34.08 9.32 -43.06
C ALA A 332 35.04 9.50 -44.25
N LYS A 333 35.50 10.73 -44.50
CA LYS A 333 36.51 11.04 -45.53
C LYS A 333 37.92 10.53 -45.17
N GLU A 334 38.23 10.40 -43.88
CA GLU A 334 39.52 9.94 -43.36
C GLU A 334 39.58 8.42 -43.12
N LEU A 335 38.46 7.71 -43.13
CA LEU A 335 38.39 6.25 -42.94
C LEU A 335 39.37 5.46 -43.83
N PRO A 336 39.53 5.75 -45.14
CA PRO A 336 40.50 5.02 -45.97
C PRO A 336 41.97 5.14 -45.52
N LYS A 337 42.30 6.14 -44.69
CA LYS A 337 43.64 6.35 -44.14
C LYS A 337 43.81 5.78 -42.73
N THR A 338 42.74 5.77 -41.95
CA THR A 338 42.75 5.37 -40.54
C THR A 338 42.48 3.88 -40.37
N GLU A 339 41.67 3.29 -41.25
CA GLU A 339 41.35 1.88 -41.24
C GLU A 339 42.50 0.99 -41.70
N ASN A 340 42.70 -0.10 -40.97
CA ASN A 340 43.73 -1.08 -41.25
C ASN A 340 43.30 -2.47 -40.73
N ASP A 341 43.98 -3.52 -41.18
CA ASP A 341 43.63 -4.89 -40.78
C ASP A 341 43.88 -5.16 -39.28
N GLY A 342 44.73 -4.36 -38.62
CA GLY A 342 44.91 -4.41 -37.16
C GLY A 342 43.63 -4.04 -36.40
N LEU A 343 43.02 -2.90 -36.72
CA LEU A 343 41.73 -2.47 -36.15
C LEU A 343 40.63 -3.48 -36.46
N ARG A 344 40.56 -3.96 -37.70
CA ARG A 344 39.60 -5.00 -38.10
C ARG A 344 39.72 -6.24 -37.21
N ARG A 345 40.93 -6.79 -37.05
CA ARG A 345 41.14 -7.98 -36.21
C ARG A 345 40.85 -7.71 -34.74
N ALA A 346 41.19 -6.53 -34.22
CA ALA A 346 40.90 -6.15 -32.84
C ALA A 346 39.38 -6.06 -32.57
N ARG A 347 38.59 -5.51 -33.51
CA ARG A 347 37.12 -5.49 -33.41
C ARG A 347 36.53 -6.90 -33.35
N ILE A 348 36.96 -7.78 -34.26
CA ILE A 348 36.49 -9.17 -34.32
C ILE A 348 36.89 -9.93 -33.06
N ALA A 349 38.11 -9.74 -32.57
CA ALA A 349 38.60 -10.36 -31.34
C ALA A 349 37.75 -9.95 -30.14
N LEU A 350 37.51 -8.65 -29.95
CA LEU A 350 36.65 -8.16 -28.86
C LEU A 350 35.21 -8.71 -28.97
N ALA A 351 34.63 -8.70 -30.17
CA ALA A 351 33.30 -9.27 -30.37
C ALA A 351 33.26 -10.78 -30.04
N GLY A 352 34.34 -11.50 -30.38
CA GLY A 352 34.53 -12.91 -30.04
C GLY A 352 34.65 -13.19 -28.54
N GLU A 353 34.98 -12.21 -27.70
CA GLU A 353 34.95 -12.32 -26.23
C GLU A 353 33.53 -12.22 -25.66
N HIS A 354 32.60 -11.68 -26.43
CA HIS A 354 31.23 -11.39 -26.06
C HIS A 354 30.25 -12.12 -26.99
N THR A 355 30.44 -13.42 -27.24
CA THR A 355 29.43 -14.19 -27.97
C THR A 355 28.22 -14.49 -27.08
N HIS A 356 27.07 -14.75 -27.68
CA HIS A 356 25.87 -15.17 -26.96
C HIS A 356 26.14 -16.36 -26.02
N ALA A 357 26.95 -17.35 -26.44
CA ALA A 357 27.33 -18.46 -25.58
C ALA A 357 28.15 -18.00 -24.35
N LYS A 358 29.18 -17.16 -24.54
CA LYS A 358 30.02 -16.66 -23.45
C LYS A 358 29.24 -15.81 -22.46
N GLU A 359 28.37 -14.93 -22.94
CA GLU A 359 27.49 -14.11 -22.07
C GLU A 359 26.47 -14.96 -21.32
N PHE A 360 25.94 -16.00 -21.96
CA PHE A 360 25.05 -16.96 -21.31
C PHE A 360 25.78 -17.77 -20.23
N ASP A 361 27.03 -18.17 -20.44
CA ASP A 361 27.84 -18.85 -19.43
C ASP A 361 28.10 -17.96 -18.21
N ARG A 362 28.45 -16.68 -18.44
CA ARG A 362 28.56 -15.66 -17.38
C ARG A 362 27.24 -15.51 -16.62
N PHE A 363 26.10 -15.48 -17.32
CA PHE A 363 24.78 -15.44 -16.69
C PHE A 363 24.57 -16.66 -15.81
N ARG A 364 24.76 -17.86 -16.35
CA ARG A 364 24.50 -19.12 -15.67
C ARG A 364 25.36 -19.28 -14.42
N GLU A 365 26.62 -18.85 -14.46
CA GLU A 365 27.51 -18.82 -13.30
C GLU A 365 26.94 -17.93 -12.19
N ARG A 366 26.55 -16.69 -12.51
CA ARG A 366 25.98 -15.76 -11.53
C ARG A 366 24.65 -16.25 -10.95
N LEU A 367 23.83 -16.89 -11.77
CA LEU A 367 22.59 -17.53 -11.31
C LEU A 367 22.87 -18.70 -10.36
N ARG A 368 23.89 -19.53 -10.64
CA ARG A 368 24.30 -20.63 -9.76
C ARG A 368 24.79 -20.10 -8.40
N ASP A 369 25.62 -19.06 -8.40
CA ASP A 369 26.10 -18.42 -7.16
C ASP A 369 24.95 -17.87 -6.32
N ALA A 370 24.00 -17.18 -6.97
CA ALA A 370 22.81 -16.63 -6.34
C ALA A 370 21.96 -17.73 -5.66
N ARG A 371 21.73 -18.85 -6.35
CA ARG A 371 21.02 -20.00 -5.79
C ARG A 371 21.77 -20.68 -4.64
N GLY A 372 23.09 -20.79 -4.75
CA GLY A 372 23.94 -21.35 -3.69
C GLY A 372 23.83 -20.57 -2.39
N ARG A 373 23.89 -19.23 -2.46
CA ARG A 373 23.75 -18.34 -1.28
C ARG A 373 22.38 -18.50 -0.61
N ARG A 374 21.31 -18.55 -1.40
CA ARG A 374 19.94 -18.68 -0.89
C ARG A 374 19.70 -20.04 -0.22
N GLY A 375 20.29 -21.10 -0.75
CA GLY A 375 20.28 -22.44 -0.13
C GLY A 375 21.08 -22.52 1.18
N ALA A 376 22.25 -21.88 1.25
CA ALA A 376 23.10 -21.86 2.45
C ALA A 376 22.47 -21.07 3.62
N CYS A 377 21.81 -19.93 3.34
CA CYS A 377 21.07 -19.16 4.34
C CYS A 377 19.83 -19.87 4.90
N ALA A 378 19.33 -20.91 4.24
CA ALA A 378 18.20 -21.71 4.73
C ALA A 378 18.62 -22.74 5.81
N PHE A 379 19.91 -23.06 5.94
CA PHE A 379 20.41 -24.10 6.85
C PHE A 379 21.33 -23.62 7.99
N GLY A 380 21.71 -22.35 8.04
CA GLY A 380 22.61 -21.83 9.09
C GLY A 380 22.34 -20.38 9.45
N ALA A 381 22.16 -20.13 10.75
CA ALA A 381 22.04 -18.84 11.42
C ALA A 381 20.74 -18.04 11.18
N GLY A 382 19.98 -17.91 12.28
CA GLY A 382 18.85 -17.00 12.40
C GLY A 382 19.26 -15.53 12.21
N ARG A 383 19.23 -15.07 10.97
CA ARG A 383 18.57 -13.80 10.70
C ARG A 383 17.08 -14.07 10.83
N GLY A 384 16.49 -13.65 11.94
CA GLY A 384 15.04 -13.49 12.00
C GLY A 384 14.63 -12.68 10.77
N PRO A 385 13.62 -13.12 10.00
CA PRO A 385 13.28 -12.42 8.77
C PRO A 385 12.99 -10.96 9.13
N ALA A 386 13.59 -10.02 8.40
CA ALA A 386 12.93 -8.74 8.20
C ALA A 386 11.49 -9.08 7.88
N GLN A 387 10.53 -8.56 8.67
CA GLN A 387 9.13 -8.95 8.54
C GLN A 387 8.79 -8.98 7.04
N PRO A 388 8.42 -10.14 6.47
CA PRO A 388 8.03 -10.17 5.08
C PRO A 388 6.85 -9.20 4.93
N PRO A 389 6.70 -8.49 3.80
CA PRO A 389 5.43 -7.84 3.52
C PRO A 389 4.34 -8.88 3.74
N ARG A 390 3.38 -8.56 4.63
CA ARG A 390 2.33 -9.47 5.12
C ARG A 390 1.88 -10.40 3.99
N SER A 391 1.90 -11.72 4.19
CA SER A 391 1.60 -12.68 3.12
C SER A 391 0.24 -12.39 2.47
N PRO A 392 0.01 -12.65 1.16
CA PRO A 392 -1.28 -12.43 0.52
C PRO A 392 -2.45 -13.15 1.22
N ARG A 393 -2.20 -14.27 1.92
CA ARG A 393 -3.19 -14.94 2.77
C ARG A 393 -3.48 -14.17 4.06
N GLN A 394 -2.49 -13.57 4.70
CA GLN A 394 -2.67 -12.72 5.88
C GLN A 394 -3.23 -11.35 5.54
N VAL A 395 -2.89 -10.75 4.39
CA VAL A 395 -3.52 -9.51 3.90
C VAL A 395 -4.92 -9.79 3.37
N ALA A 396 -5.18 -10.92 2.71
CA ALA A 396 -6.54 -11.29 2.32
C ALA A 396 -7.39 -11.75 3.50
N ALA A 397 -6.81 -12.31 4.57
CA ALA A 397 -7.50 -12.59 5.83
C ALA A 397 -7.68 -11.31 6.67
N PHE A 398 -6.72 -10.38 6.63
CA PHE A 398 -6.84 -9.05 7.20
C PHE A 398 -7.92 -8.28 6.47
N VAL A 399 -7.90 -8.18 5.14
CA VAL A 399 -8.89 -7.47 4.30
C VAL A 399 -10.25 -8.18 4.26
N ARG A 400 -10.33 -9.52 4.22
CA ARG A 400 -11.62 -10.23 4.42
C ARG A 400 -12.14 -10.07 5.84
N GLY A 401 -11.27 -10.20 6.84
CA GLY A 401 -11.60 -9.90 8.24
C GLY A 401 -12.03 -8.43 8.42
N PHE A 402 -11.46 -7.52 7.64
CA PHE A 402 -11.73 -6.09 7.64
C PHE A 402 -13.03 -5.73 6.91
N SER A 403 -13.37 -6.41 5.81
CA SER A 403 -14.68 -6.28 5.17
C SER A 403 -15.79 -6.83 6.06
N TRP A 404 -15.53 -7.91 6.81
CA TRP A 404 -16.46 -8.44 7.79
C TRP A 404 -16.58 -7.56 9.04
N ILE A 405 -15.46 -7.08 9.62
CA ILE A 405 -15.51 -6.11 10.71
C ILE A 405 -16.20 -4.84 10.25
N GLY A 406 -15.79 -4.22 9.15
CA GLY A 406 -16.40 -2.98 8.67
C GLY A 406 -17.91 -3.13 8.44
N LEU A 407 -18.36 -4.26 7.88
CA LEU A 407 -19.76 -4.57 7.67
C LEU A 407 -20.52 -4.82 8.98
N PHE A 408 -20.07 -5.78 9.82
CA PHE A 408 -20.75 -6.10 11.09
C PHE A 408 -20.69 -4.94 12.09
N TYR A 409 -19.56 -4.24 12.15
CA TYR A 409 -19.36 -3.08 13.01
C TYR A 409 -20.19 -1.89 12.55
N GLY A 410 -20.16 -1.57 11.25
CA GLY A 410 -20.98 -0.52 10.67
C GLY A 410 -22.47 -0.80 10.89
N ALA A 411 -22.91 -2.03 10.59
CA ALA A 411 -24.29 -2.45 10.80
C ALA A 411 -24.69 -2.41 12.29
N ALA A 412 -23.83 -2.86 13.20
CA ALA A 412 -24.07 -2.78 14.64
C ALA A 412 -24.17 -1.33 15.15
N LYS A 413 -23.33 -0.41 14.66
CA LYS A 413 -23.41 1.01 15.04
C LYS A 413 -24.62 1.73 14.43
N VAL A 414 -25.03 1.37 13.22
CA VAL A 414 -26.30 1.85 12.65
C VAL A 414 -27.47 1.32 13.49
N SER A 415 -27.45 0.04 13.86
CA SER A 415 -28.49 -0.58 14.68
C SER A 415 -28.59 0.07 16.07
N ILE A 416 -27.46 0.31 16.75
CA ILE A 416 -27.47 0.97 18.07
C ILE A 416 -27.91 2.44 17.97
N LEU A 417 -27.52 3.15 16.92
CA LEU A 417 -27.97 4.52 16.68
C LEU A 417 -29.49 4.56 16.46
N ALA A 418 -30.01 3.67 15.62
CA ALA A 418 -31.44 3.52 15.40
C ALA A 418 -32.17 3.19 16.71
N THR A 419 -31.59 2.31 17.53
CA THR A 419 -32.13 1.96 18.85
C THR A 419 -32.22 3.18 19.76
N GLN A 420 -31.21 4.05 19.79
CA GLN A 420 -31.23 5.29 20.59
C GLN A 420 -32.32 6.27 20.10
N VAL A 421 -32.50 6.40 18.78
CA VAL A 421 -33.56 7.24 18.19
C VAL A 421 -34.95 6.67 18.51
N ILE A 422 -35.15 5.36 18.33
CA ILE A 422 -36.40 4.67 18.64
C ILE A 422 -36.72 4.78 20.13
N ALA A 423 -35.74 4.51 21.00
CA ALA A 423 -35.90 4.63 22.44
C ALA A 423 -36.25 6.07 22.84
N GLY A 424 -35.56 7.07 22.28
CA GLY A 424 -35.88 8.46 22.56
C GLY A 424 -37.29 8.86 22.12
N ARG A 425 -37.78 8.35 20.99
CA ARG A 425 -39.17 8.53 20.55
C ARG A 425 -40.17 7.89 21.52
N MET A 426 -39.90 6.65 21.95
CA MET A 426 -40.77 5.87 22.84
C MET A 426 -40.84 6.49 24.25
N LEU A 427 -39.69 6.87 24.81
CA LEU A 427 -39.55 7.40 26.17
C LEU A 427 -39.96 8.87 26.29
N GLY A 428 -39.75 9.66 25.22
CA GLY A 428 -39.81 11.11 25.30
C GLY A 428 -38.62 11.74 26.05
N PRO A 429 -38.49 13.07 26.02
CA PRO A 429 -37.27 13.77 26.45
C PRO A 429 -36.93 13.60 27.94
N ALA A 430 -37.91 13.58 28.86
CA ALA A 430 -37.61 13.46 30.29
C ALA A 430 -37.03 12.09 30.67
N GLU A 431 -37.68 11.00 30.23
CA GLU A 431 -37.21 9.63 30.50
C GLU A 431 -35.94 9.30 29.70
N PHE A 432 -35.85 9.74 28.44
CA PHE A 432 -34.62 9.61 27.66
C PHE A 432 -33.45 10.39 28.28
N GLY A 433 -33.74 11.54 28.90
CA GLY A 433 -32.79 12.32 29.68
C GLY A 433 -32.25 11.56 30.90
N LYS A 434 -33.12 10.92 31.69
CA LYS A 434 -32.70 10.05 32.81
C LYS A 434 -31.78 8.92 32.33
N ALA A 435 -32.11 8.26 31.23
CA ALA A 435 -31.23 7.23 30.66
C ALA A 435 -29.87 7.80 30.25
N ASN A 436 -29.83 8.99 29.66
CA ASN A 436 -28.57 9.62 29.26
C ASN A 436 -27.74 10.16 30.44
N ILE A 437 -28.36 10.51 31.57
CA ILE A 437 -27.66 10.79 32.83
C ILE A 437 -26.94 9.51 33.30
N VAL A 438 -27.63 8.36 33.24
CA VAL A 438 -27.02 7.06 33.57
C VAL A 438 -25.79 6.79 32.67
N LEU A 439 -25.91 7.00 31.36
CA LEU A 439 -24.80 6.83 30.42
C LEU A 439 -23.63 7.81 30.68
N ALA A 440 -23.93 9.05 31.08
CA ALA A 440 -22.93 10.07 31.41
C ALA A 440 -22.15 9.71 32.69
N VAL A 441 -22.84 9.30 33.75
CA VAL A 441 -22.19 8.82 34.99
C VAL A 441 -21.34 7.58 34.69
N SER A 442 -21.89 6.64 33.90
CA SER A 442 -21.19 5.42 33.51
C SER A 442 -19.89 5.67 32.77
N ALA A 443 -19.82 6.73 31.95
CA ALA A 443 -18.62 7.08 31.19
C ALA A 443 -17.41 7.38 32.10
N PHE A 444 -17.65 7.95 33.29
CA PHE A 444 -16.60 8.12 34.30
C PHE A 444 -16.38 6.85 35.13
N LEU A 445 -17.45 6.19 35.59
CA LEU A 445 -17.34 4.99 36.42
C LEU A 445 -16.58 3.87 35.73
N GLN A 446 -16.75 3.69 34.42
CA GLN A 446 -16.10 2.63 33.65
C GLN A 446 -14.58 2.81 33.49
N ILE A 447 -14.02 4.01 33.71
CA ILE A 447 -12.58 4.26 33.54
C ILE A 447 -11.78 3.38 34.52
N LEU A 448 -12.25 3.29 35.76
CA LEU A 448 -11.57 2.58 36.83
C LEU A 448 -11.51 1.06 36.60
N PRO A 449 -12.62 0.34 36.28
CA PRO A 449 -12.56 -1.08 35.99
C PRO A 449 -11.88 -1.36 34.64
N THR A 450 -12.09 -0.53 33.62
CA THR A 450 -11.52 -0.78 32.27
C THR A 450 -10.01 -0.51 32.21
N LEU A 451 -9.55 0.56 32.91
CA LEU A 451 -8.22 1.15 32.74
C LEU A 451 -7.83 1.17 31.25
N GLY A 452 -6.56 0.96 30.93
CA GLY A 452 -6.12 0.75 29.55
C GLY A 452 -5.95 -0.72 29.16
N PHE A 453 -6.58 -1.67 29.87
CA PHE A 453 -6.48 -3.10 29.52
C PHE A 453 -6.80 -3.40 28.05
N PRO A 454 -7.81 -2.78 27.42
CA PRO A 454 -8.11 -3.00 26.00
C PRO A 454 -6.93 -2.68 25.08
N VAL A 455 -6.24 -1.56 25.35
CA VAL A 455 -5.10 -1.10 24.56
C VAL A 455 -3.87 -1.98 24.83
N ALA A 456 -3.66 -2.39 26.09
CA ALA A 456 -2.59 -3.31 26.45
C ALA A 456 -2.78 -4.68 25.76
N LEU A 457 -3.98 -5.26 25.82
CA LEU A 457 -4.28 -6.57 25.24
C LEU A 457 -4.26 -6.55 23.70
N SER A 458 -4.72 -5.47 23.08
CA SER A 458 -4.61 -5.33 21.62
C SER A 458 -3.18 -5.13 21.12
N LYS A 459 -2.29 -4.49 21.90
CA LYS A 459 -0.89 -4.25 21.50
C LYS A 459 0.08 -5.37 21.87
N LEU A 460 -0.06 -5.98 23.05
CA LEU A 460 0.91 -6.95 23.58
C LEU A 460 0.76 -8.36 22.98
N LEU A 461 -0.39 -8.67 22.38
CA LEU A 461 -0.68 -9.98 21.75
C LEU A 461 -0.18 -10.06 20.30
N SER A 462 1.11 -9.80 20.08
CA SER A 462 1.72 -9.90 18.74
C SER A 462 1.67 -11.33 18.18
N PRO A 463 1.42 -11.53 16.86
CA PRO A 463 1.45 -12.84 16.21
C PRO A 463 2.80 -13.55 16.29
N GLN A 464 3.88 -12.81 16.58
CA GLN A 464 5.24 -13.35 16.68
C GLN A 464 5.53 -14.03 18.02
N ARG A 465 4.65 -13.91 19.02
CA ARG A 465 4.83 -14.53 20.33
C ARG A 465 4.38 -15.98 20.34
N SER A 466 5.04 -16.80 21.15
CA SER A 466 4.64 -18.19 21.37
C SER A 466 3.21 -18.26 21.90
N GLU A 467 2.53 -19.37 21.64
CA GLU A 467 1.15 -19.55 22.09
C GLU A 467 1.04 -19.53 23.62
N SER A 468 1.99 -20.14 24.33
CA SER A 468 2.06 -20.09 25.80
C SER A 468 2.20 -18.66 26.32
N GLU A 469 3.05 -17.82 25.72
CA GLU A 469 3.18 -16.41 26.13
C GLU A 469 1.88 -15.63 25.91
N ARG A 470 1.16 -15.89 24.81
CA ARG A 470 -0.15 -15.26 24.55
C ARG A 470 -1.18 -15.68 25.59
N GLN A 471 -1.22 -16.95 25.95
CA GLN A 471 -2.09 -17.47 27.01
C GLN A 471 -1.78 -16.82 28.37
N ASP A 472 -0.50 -16.67 28.71
CA ASP A 472 -0.07 -16.04 29.96
C ASP A 472 -0.48 -14.56 30.02
N ILE A 473 -0.36 -13.82 28.92
CA ILE A 473 -0.77 -12.40 28.84
C ILE A 473 -2.29 -12.26 28.96
N VAL A 474 -3.07 -13.03 28.19
CA VAL A 474 -4.53 -12.97 28.21
C VAL A 474 -5.05 -13.33 29.60
N SER A 475 -4.60 -14.45 30.16
CA SER A 475 -5.03 -14.93 31.48
C SER A 475 -4.67 -13.95 32.58
N THR A 476 -3.41 -13.49 32.61
CA THR A 476 -2.95 -12.54 33.65
C THR A 476 -3.72 -11.22 33.59
N ALA A 477 -3.98 -10.69 32.40
CA ALA A 477 -4.72 -9.44 32.26
C ALA A 477 -6.19 -9.58 32.66
N LEU A 478 -6.86 -10.68 32.28
CA LEU A 478 -8.25 -10.92 32.63
C LEU A 478 -8.41 -11.21 34.13
N TRP A 479 -7.51 -11.98 34.74
CA TRP A 479 -7.50 -12.17 36.20
C TRP A 479 -7.24 -10.87 36.95
N ALA A 480 -6.27 -10.05 36.50
CA ALA A 480 -6.02 -8.74 37.07
C ALA A 480 -7.26 -7.84 36.98
N PHE A 481 -7.92 -7.81 35.82
CA PHE A 481 -9.16 -7.08 35.61
C PHE A 481 -10.29 -7.56 36.52
N LEU A 482 -10.49 -8.88 36.66
CA LEU A 482 -11.55 -9.43 37.51
C LEU A 482 -11.31 -9.10 38.99
N ALA A 483 -10.08 -9.27 39.49
CA ALA A 483 -9.73 -8.98 40.88
C ALA A 483 -9.88 -7.48 41.19
N TRP A 484 -9.34 -6.62 40.31
CA TRP A 484 -9.43 -5.18 40.44
C TRP A 484 -10.88 -4.67 40.29
N GLY A 485 -11.59 -5.17 39.30
CA GLY A 485 -13.00 -4.84 39.05
C GLY A 485 -13.90 -5.22 40.22
N ALA A 486 -13.69 -6.40 40.82
CA ALA A 486 -14.46 -6.83 42.00
C ALA A 486 -14.23 -5.90 43.20
N LEU A 487 -12.97 -5.53 43.47
CA LEU A 487 -12.62 -4.59 44.54
C LEU A 487 -13.24 -3.21 44.31
N LEU A 488 -13.18 -2.69 43.08
CA LEU A 488 -13.81 -1.42 42.72
C LEU A 488 -15.33 -1.47 42.80
N LEU A 489 -15.96 -2.56 42.37
CA LEU A 489 -17.41 -2.72 42.46
C LEU A 489 -17.84 -2.70 43.92
N ALA A 490 -17.14 -3.44 44.79
CA ALA A 490 -17.40 -3.43 46.23
C ALA A 490 -17.24 -2.01 46.81
N ALA A 491 -16.15 -1.31 46.47
CA ALA A 491 -15.93 0.07 46.92
C ALA A 491 -17.04 1.03 46.45
N CYS A 492 -17.48 0.93 45.19
CA CYS A 492 -18.56 1.76 44.67
C CYS A 492 -19.94 1.44 45.28
N ILE A 493 -20.19 0.18 45.64
CA ILE A 493 -21.41 -0.22 46.36
C ILE A 493 -21.38 0.31 47.80
N LEU A 494 -20.23 0.22 48.48
CA LEU A 494 -20.05 0.73 49.84
C LEU A 494 -20.17 2.25 49.92
N LEU A 495 -19.58 2.97 48.95
CA LEU A 495 -19.57 4.44 48.88
C LEU A 495 -20.71 4.99 48.00
N LYS A 496 -21.75 4.20 47.75
CA LYS A 496 -22.80 4.53 46.77
C LYS A 496 -23.44 5.88 47.06
N ARG A 497 -23.77 6.15 48.33
CA ARG A 497 -24.49 7.35 48.77
C ARG A 497 -23.64 8.60 48.59
N GLU A 498 -22.37 8.53 48.97
CA GLU A 498 -21.37 9.59 48.88
C GLU A 498 -21.09 9.92 47.41
N LEU A 499 -20.86 8.89 46.58
CA LEU A 499 -20.59 9.05 45.15
C LEU A 499 -21.79 9.61 44.39
N SER A 500 -23.01 9.12 44.69
CA SER A 500 -24.23 9.67 44.07
C SER A 500 -24.49 11.12 44.48
N GLY A 501 -24.21 11.46 45.74
CA GLY A 501 -24.32 12.83 46.26
C GLY A 501 -23.34 13.79 45.61
N ALA A 502 -22.07 13.38 45.46
CA ALA A 502 -21.04 14.18 44.81
C ALA A 502 -21.37 14.52 43.35
N LEU A 503 -22.01 13.59 42.63
CA LEU A 503 -22.44 13.79 41.25
C LEU A 503 -23.81 14.47 41.11
N SER A 504 -24.52 14.71 42.22
CA SER A 504 -25.89 15.26 42.23
C SER A 504 -26.86 14.40 41.40
N VAL A 505 -26.75 13.07 41.51
CA VAL A 505 -27.59 12.11 40.77
C VAL A 505 -28.33 11.20 41.77
N PRO A 506 -29.64 10.91 41.54
CA PRO A 506 -30.38 9.97 42.39
C PRO A 506 -29.73 8.59 42.49
N GLU A 507 -29.79 7.98 43.67
CA GLU A 507 -29.21 6.66 43.94
C GLU A 507 -29.71 5.54 43.01
N THR A 508 -30.97 5.64 42.55
CA THR A 508 -31.57 4.69 41.61
C THR A 508 -30.90 4.76 40.23
N LEU A 509 -30.64 5.96 39.73
CA LEU A 509 -29.91 6.19 38.48
C LEU A 509 -28.43 5.82 38.63
N PHE A 510 -27.83 6.11 39.78
CA PHE A 510 -26.44 5.71 40.06
C PHE A 510 -26.28 4.18 40.09
N GLY A 511 -27.23 3.45 40.69
CA GLY A 511 -27.23 1.98 40.67
C GLY A 511 -27.30 1.41 39.24
N LEU A 512 -28.12 2.01 38.37
CA LEU A 512 -28.16 1.65 36.95
C LEU A 512 -26.85 1.99 36.23
N ALA A 513 -26.19 3.09 36.60
CA ALA A 513 -24.90 3.48 36.02
C ALA A 513 -23.78 2.52 36.42
N LEU A 514 -23.78 2.06 37.67
CA LEU A 514 -22.87 1.00 38.12
C LEU A 514 -23.08 -0.28 37.31
N LEU A 515 -24.32 -0.77 37.21
CA LEU A 515 -24.61 -1.98 36.43
C LEU A 515 -24.12 -1.84 34.97
N TYR A 516 -24.51 -0.76 34.29
CA TYR A 516 -24.12 -0.53 32.90
C TYR A 516 -22.61 -0.40 32.73
N SER A 517 -21.94 0.39 33.58
CA SER A 517 -20.50 0.63 33.47
C SER A 517 -19.69 -0.66 33.65
N PHE A 518 -20.08 -1.54 34.57
CA PHE A 518 -19.41 -2.83 34.77
C PHE A 518 -19.70 -3.82 33.64
N CYS A 519 -20.94 -3.91 33.15
CA CYS A 519 -21.26 -4.72 31.97
C CYS A 519 -20.46 -4.26 30.74
N ASN A 520 -20.37 -2.95 30.50
CA ASN A 520 -19.60 -2.38 29.39
C ASN A 520 -18.09 -2.61 29.58
N ALA A 521 -17.55 -2.34 30.78
CA ALA A 521 -16.13 -2.59 31.07
C ALA A 521 -15.76 -4.06 30.86
N PHE A 522 -16.58 -4.97 31.36
CA PHE A 522 -16.41 -6.42 31.18
C PHE A 522 -16.41 -6.79 29.70
N TYR A 523 -17.40 -6.32 28.93
CA TYR A 523 -17.45 -6.54 27.49
C TYR A 523 -16.21 -6.02 26.75
N VAL A 524 -15.85 -4.77 26.99
CA VAL A 524 -14.73 -4.12 26.30
C VAL A 524 -13.41 -4.83 26.63
N VAL A 525 -13.16 -5.18 27.89
CA VAL A 525 -11.93 -5.87 28.29
C VAL A 525 -11.89 -7.31 27.77
N VAL A 526 -12.98 -8.09 27.93
CA VAL A 526 -13.03 -9.50 27.51
C VAL A 526 -13.02 -9.66 25.98
N SER A 527 -13.58 -8.72 25.22
CA SER A 527 -13.55 -8.77 23.76
C SER A 527 -12.23 -8.26 23.15
N SER A 528 -11.41 -7.53 23.91
CA SER A 528 -10.16 -6.92 23.41
C SER A 528 -9.07 -7.91 22.98
N PRO A 529 -8.85 -9.04 23.67
CA PRO A 529 -7.92 -10.08 23.21
C PRO A 529 -8.23 -10.60 21.80
N LEU A 530 -9.50 -10.67 21.40
CA LEU A 530 -9.88 -11.09 20.05
C LEU A 530 -9.30 -10.16 18.98
N LEU A 531 -9.19 -8.86 19.28
CA LEU A 531 -8.55 -7.90 18.39
C LEU A 531 -7.03 -8.10 18.34
N GLY A 532 -6.37 -8.28 19.50
CA GLY A 532 -4.93 -8.54 19.58
C GLY A 532 -4.51 -9.84 18.88
N LEU A 533 -5.30 -10.91 19.06
CA LEU A 533 -5.13 -12.21 18.41
C LEU A 533 -5.51 -12.21 16.92
N GLN A 534 -5.92 -11.06 16.37
CA GLN A 534 -6.37 -10.92 14.98
C GLN A 534 -7.59 -11.80 14.62
N SER A 535 -8.39 -12.23 15.61
CA SER A 535 -9.69 -12.89 15.37
C SER A 535 -10.77 -11.86 15.06
N PHE A 536 -10.63 -11.22 13.89
CA PHE A 536 -11.47 -10.13 13.45
C PHE A 536 -12.95 -10.54 13.28
N ARG A 537 -13.19 -11.78 12.84
CA ARG A 537 -14.53 -12.34 12.69
C ARG A 537 -15.26 -12.42 14.03
N ASP A 538 -14.64 -13.02 15.04
CA ASP A 538 -15.27 -13.21 16.35
C ASP A 538 -15.44 -11.86 17.09
N ARG A 539 -14.50 -10.92 16.89
CA ARG A 539 -14.65 -9.54 17.37
C ARG A 539 -15.86 -8.84 16.73
N GLY A 540 -16.02 -8.98 15.41
CA GLY A 540 -17.16 -8.43 14.65
C GLY A 540 -18.51 -9.04 15.05
N ILE A 541 -18.56 -10.35 15.28
CA ILE A 541 -19.76 -11.04 15.79
C ILE A 541 -20.13 -10.51 17.17
N SER A 542 -19.16 -10.28 18.06
CA SER A 542 -19.43 -9.75 19.40
C SER A 542 -20.05 -8.34 19.33
N GLU A 543 -19.62 -7.49 18.40
CA GLU A 543 -20.26 -6.19 18.15
C GLU A 543 -21.66 -6.34 17.55
N ALA A 544 -21.86 -7.30 16.65
CA ALA A 544 -23.18 -7.58 16.08
C ALA A 544 -24.17 -8.06 17.14
N ILE A 545 -23.75 -8.94 18.06
CA ILE A 545 -24.56 -9.37 19.21
C ILE A 545 -25.00 -8.14 20.01
N TYR A 546 -24.06 -7.27 20.39
CA TYR A 546 -24.41 -6.05 21.11
C TYR A 546 -25.38 -5.14 20.31
N GLY A 547 -25.06 -4.89 19.04
CA GLY A 547 -25.81 -3.98 18.18
C GLY A 547 -27.24 -4.44 17.90
N PHE A 548 -27.45 -5.72 17.61
CA PHE A 548 -28.75 -6.27 17.21
C PHE A 548 -29.56 -6.84 18.38
N CYS A 549 -28.95 -7.34 19.45
CA CYS A 549 -29.71 -7.78 20.62
C CYS A 549 -30.34 -6.61 21.37
N THR A 550 -29.70 -5.44 21.40
CA THR A 550 -30.24 -4.27 22.12
C THR A 550 -31.64 -3.87 21.64
N PRO A 551 -31.89 -3.62 20.34
CA PRO A 551 -33.24 -3.29 19.88
C PRO A 551 -34.23 -4.43 20.11
N LEU A 552 -33.83 -5.70 19.94
CA LEU A 552 -34.71 -6.85 20.16
C LEU A 552 -35.15 -6.95 21.63
N ILE A 553 -34.20 -6.80 22.57
CA ILE A 553 -34.49 -6.83 24.00
C ILE A 553 -35.36 -5.62 24.39
N LEU A 554 -35.05 -4.44 23.87
CA LEU A 554 -35.85 -3.24 24.12
C LEU A 554 -37.30 -3.39 23.62
N LEU A 555 -37.49 -3.92 22.42
CA LEU A 555 -38.82 -4.18 21.86
C LEU A 555 -39.58 -5.26 22.65
N ALA A 556 -38.88 -6.30 23.12
CA ALA A 556 -39.48 -7.34 23.97
C ALA A 556 -39.90 -6.79 25.33
N LEU A 557 -39.12 -5.88 25.93
CA LEU A 557 -39.51 -5.19 27.16
C LEU A 557 -40.69 -4.24 26.91
N ALA A 558 -40.71 -3.56 25.76
CA ALA A 558 -41.80 -2.68 25.36
C ALA A 558 -43.14 -3.39 25.13
N ALA A 559 -43.11 -4.67 24.76
CA ALA A 559 -44.33 -5.47 24.64
C ALA A 559 -45.07 -5.65 25.99
N ARG A 560 -44.43 -5.32 27.13
CA ARG A 560 -45.04 -5.41 28.47
C ARG A 560 -45.88 -4.18 28.86
N GLY A 561 -45.94 -3.15 28.03
CA GLY A 561 -46.67 -1.91 28.31
C GLY A 561 -45.75 -0.68 28.31
N GLU A 562 -45.78 0.11 29.38
CA GLU A 562 -45.00 1.34 29.45
C GLU A 562 -43.49 1.07 29.50
N VAL A 563 -42.73 1.77 28.66
CA VAL A 563 -41.28 1.67 28.56
C VAL A 563 -40.66 2.81 29.35
N SER A 564 -39.70 2.49 30.21
CA SER A 564 -39.01 3.44 31.07
C SER A 564 -37.53 3.57 30.72
N HIS A 565 -36.87 4.59 31.27
CA HIS A 565 -35.41 4.73 31.16
C HIS A 565 -34.66 3.48 31.63
N ARG A 566 -35.20 2.74 32.61
CA ARG A 566 -34.63 1.50 33.13
C ARG A 566 -34.55 0.42 32.06
N ASP A 567 -35.59 0.27 31.24
CA ASP A 567 -35.67 -0.78 30.21
C ASP A 567 -34.61 -0.58 29.13
N LEU A 568 -34.34 0.67 28.74
CA LEU A 568 -33.25 1.00 27.81
C LEU A 568 -31.88 0.62 28.39
N ILE A 569 -31.61 0.97 29.65
CA ILE A 569 -30.33 0.65 30.29
C ILE A 569 -30.16 -0.86 30.47
N LEU A 570 -31.22 -1.56 30.88
CA LEU A 570 -31.21 -3.02 31.01
C LEU A 570 -31.01 -3.71 29.67
N ALA A 571 -31.65 -3.24 28.59
CA ALA A 571 -31.45 -3.78 27.25
C ALA A 571 -29.99 -3.63 26.79
N LEU A 572 -29.36 -2.47 27.04
CA LEU A 572 -27.95 -2.25 26.72
C LEU A 572 -27.03 -3.14 27.56
N ALA A 573 -27.26 -3.22 28.88
CA ALA A 573 -26.46 -4.01 29.80
C ALA A 573 -26.54 -5.52 29.50
N ALA A 574 -27.75 -6.02 29.20
CA ALA A 574 -27.98 -7.40 28.81
C ALA A 574 -27.28 -7.76 27.49
N SER A 575 -27.33 -6.87 26.50
CA SER A 575 -26.61 -7.05 25.23
C SER A 575 -25.09 -7.11 25.41
N PHE A 576 -24.53 -6.28 26.31
CA PHE A 576 -23.12 -6.40 26.67
C PHE A 576 -22.80 -7.72 27.36
N ALA A 577 -23.65 -8.22 28.26
CA ALA A 577 -23.46 -9.51 28.91
C ALA A 577 -23.46 -10.66 27.89
N LEU A 578 -24.40 -10.66 26.92
CA LEU A 578 -24.45 -11.65 25.83
C LEU A 578 -23.21 -11.60 24.94
N ALA A 579 -22.77 -10.40 24.56
CA ALA A 579 -21.58 -10.22 23.74
C ALA A 579 -20.28 -10.62 24.49
N SER A 580 -20.27 -10.42 25.81
CA SER A 580 -19.17 -10.85 26.68
C SER A 580 -19.10 -12.36 26.81
N PHE A 581 -20.26 -13.03 26.96
CA PHE A 581 -20.34 -14.49 27.01
C PHE A 581 -19.77 -15.11 25.72
N HIS A 582 -20.16 -14.59 24.55
CA HIS A 582 -19.58 -15.01 23.27
C HIS A 582 -18.06 -14.82 23.23
N SER A 583 -17.58 -13.64 23.66
CA SER A 583 -16.15 -13.32 23.64
C SER A 583 -15.35 -14.25 24.58
N ALA A 584 -15.86 -14.49 25.79
CA ALA A 584 -15.24 -15.40 26.75
C ALA A 584 -15.21 -16.85 26.24
N TRP A 585 -16.32 -17.31 25.63
CA TRP A 585 -16.41 -18.66 25.03
C TRP A 585 -15.37 -18.88 23.93
N LYS A 586 -15.08 -17.84 23.15
CA LYS A 586 -14.06 -17.86 22.09
C LYS A 586 -12.63 -17.81 22.63
N LEU A 587 -12.45 -17.26 23.82
CA LEU A 587 -11.15 -17.16 24.47
C LEU A 587 -10.84 -18.32 25.42
N ARG A 588 -11.73 -19.31 25.56
CA ARG A 588 -11.56 -20.42 26.51
C ARG A 588 -10.21 -21.14 26.42
N ASP A 589 -9.70 -21.30 25.20
CA ASP A 589 -8.42 -21.99 24.95
C ASP A 589 -7.21 -21.12 25.36
N TYR A 590 -7.44 -19.84 25.65
CA TYR A 590 -6.45 -18.89 26.12
C TYR A 590 -6.49 -18.63 27.63
N LEU A 591 -7.49 -19.17 28.33
CA LEU A 591 -7.69 -18.99 29.76
C LEU A 591 -6.98 -20.11 30.54
N ARG A 592 -5.92 -19.75 31.25
CA ARG A 592 -5.22 -20.60 32.22
C ARG A 592 -5.57 -20.16 33.65
N PRO A 593 -5.71 -21.09 34.59
CA PRO A 593 -5.86 -20.78 36.01
C PRO A 593 -4.50 -20.43 36.64
N ALA A 594 -3.75 -19.51 36.03
CA ALA A 594 -2.43 -19.10 36.50
C ALA A 594 -2.21 -17.59 36.28
N PHE A 595 -1.69 -16.91 37.31
CA PHE A 595 -1.30 -15.51 37.24
C PHE A 595 0.22 -15.41 37.07
N VAL A 596 0.68 -14.89 35.94
CA VAL A 596 2.11 -14.85 35.61
C VAL A 596 2.67 -13.46 35.82
N LEU A 597 3.46 -13.27 36.89
CA LEU A 597 4.00 -11.96 37.29
C LEU A 597 4.81 -11.27 36.17
N ARG A 598 5.54 -12.04 35.36
CA ARG A 598 6.35 -11.52 34.24
C ARG A 598 5.47 -10.90 33.15
N ALA A 599 4.27 -11.43 32.93
CA ALA A 599 3.32 -10.91 31.94
C ALA A 599 2.57 -9.67 32.46
N PHE A 600 2.47 -9.50 33.79
CA PHE A 600 1.73 -8.39 34.41
C PHE A 600 2.39 -7.02 34.22
N ARG A 601 3.71 -6.91 34.40
CA ARG A 601 4.42 -5.61 34.37
C ARG A 601 4.22 -4.83 33.05
N PRO A 602 4.37 -5.44 31.86
CA PRO A 602 4.07 -4.75 30.60
C PRO A 602 2.59 -4.37 30.45
N VAL A 603 1.67 -5.25 30.87
CA VAL A 603 0.22 -4.99 30.81
C VAL A 603 -0.15 -3.78 31.66
N ALA A 604 0.35 -3.71 32.90
CA ALA A 604 0.07 -2.61 33.83
C ALA A 604 0.60 -1.26 33.31
N GLN A 605 1.82 -1.21 32.77
CA GLN A 605 2.39 0.03 32.23
C GLN A 605 1.58 0.60 31.07
N TYR A 606 1.19 -0.24 30.09
CA TYR A 606 0.35 0.19 28.98
C TYR A 606 -1.06 0.56 29.44
N ALA A 607 -1.62 -0.20 30.40
CA ALA A 607 -2.96 0.06 30.90
C ALA A 607 -3.06 1.42 31.61
N PHE A 608 -2.06 1.80 32.38
CA PHE A 608 -2.07 3.08 33.10
C PHE A 608 -2.00 4.28 32.15
N VAL A 609 -1.09 4.27 31.18
CA VAL A 609 -0.95 5.36 30.20
C VAL A 609 -2.21 5.48 29.32
N ALA A 610 -2.77 4.35 28.89
CA ALA A 610 -3.96 4.36 28.04
C ALA A 610 -5.25 4.74 28.79
N ALA A 611 -5.28 4.70 30.12
CA ALA A 611 -6.43 5.17 30.90
C ALA A 611 -6.71 6.67 30.68
N LEU A 612 -5.68 7.47 30.35
CA LEU A 612 -5.84 8.90 30.03
C LEU A 612 -6.70 9.14 28.77
N ASN A 613 -6.71 8.19 27.83
CA ASN A 613 -7.59 8.27 26.65
C ASN A 613 -9.06 8.04 27.02
N LEU A 614 -9.33 7.12 27.95
CA LEU A 614 -10.69 6.90 28.45
C LEU A 614 -11.19 8.09 29.24
N LEU A 615 -10.32 8.71 30.06
CA LEU A 615 -10.64 9.93 30.78
C LEU A 615 -11.03 11.05 29.81
N THR A 616 -10.26 11.23 28.74
CA THR A 616 -10.62 12.21 27.70
C THR A 616 -11.99 11.92 27.10
N LEU A 617 -12.26 10.68 26.72
CA LEU A 617 -13.54 10.30 26.12
C LEU A 617 -14.70 10.56 27.09
N ALA A 618 -14.53 10.28 28.38
CA ALA A 618 -15.54 10.60 29.40
C ALA A 618 -15.79 12.11 29.50
N CYS A 619 -14.72 12.91 29.48
CA CYS A 619 -14.81 14.38 29.46
C CYS A 619 -15.48 14.95 28.20
N VAL A 620 -15.68 14.15 27.15
CA VAL A 620 -16.46 14.54 25.97
C VAL A 620 -17.91 14.14 26.11
N LEU A 621 -18.17 12.92 26.59
CA LEU A 621 -19.51 12.33 26.62
C LEU A 621 -20.35 12.82 27.81
N ALA A 622 -19.75 13.12 28.96
CA ALA A 622 -20.47 13.27 30.22
C ALA A 622 -20.76 14.71 30.67
N PRO A 623 -19.84 15.70 30.57
CA PRO A 623 -19.99 16.97 31.30
C PRO A 623 -21.29 17.72 31.01
N ALA A 624 -21.66 17.86 29.75
CA ALA A 624 -22.87 18.58 29.37
C ALA A 624 -24.13 17.97 30.00
N ARG A 625 -24.26 16.64 29.98
CA ARG A 625 -25.41 15.92 30.54
C ARG A 625 -25.49 16.05 32.06
N LEU A 626 -24.35 15.97 32.76
CA LEU A 626 -24.30 16.09 34.22
C LEU A 626 -24.57 17.52 34.69
N ILE A 627 -24.02 18.52 34.01
CA ILE A 627 -24.19 19.93 34.38
C ILE A 627 -25.60 20.41 34.02
N LEU A 628 -26.16 19.98 32.88
CA LEU A 628 -27.58 20.22 32.58
C LEU A 628 -28.49 19.59 33.63
N ASN A 629 -28.23 18.35 34.07
CA ASN A 629 -29.01 17.72 35.15
C ASN A 629 -28.93 18.48 36.47
N ARG A 630 -27.79 19.11 36.78
CA ARG A 630 -27.60 19.86 38.02
C ARG A 630 -28.32 21.22 38.04
N HIS A 631 -28.39 21.89 36.89
CA HIS A 631 -28.90 23.26 36.80
C HIS A 631 -30.28 23.39 36.13
N PHE A 632 -30.70 22.36 35.39
CA PHE A 632 -31.97 22.30 34.65
C PHE A 632 -32.66 20.98 34.97
N THR A 633 -33.58 20.51 34.10
CA THR A 633 -34.33 19.29 34.32
C THR A 633 -33.80 18.13 33.46
N PRO A 634 -34.20 16.88 33.75
CA PRO A 634 -33.92 15.75 32.87
C PRO A 634 -34.45 15.95 31.44
N HIS A 635 -35.45 16.80 31.23
CA HIS A 635 -35.96 17.12 29.90
C HIS A 635 -34.90 17.77 29.01
N GLU A 636 -34.19 18.81 29.47
CA GLU A 636 -33.12 19.47 28.70
C GLU A 636 -31.96 18.51 28.42
N VAL A 637 -31.67 17.59 29.35
CA VAL A 637 -30.67 16.54 29.13
C VAL A 637 -31.09 15.61 27.99
N GLY A 638 -32.38 15.26 27.93
CA GLY A 638 -32.95 14.45 26.85
C GLY A 638 -32.90 15.13 25.50
N VAL A 639 -33.27 16.42 25.45
CA VAL A 639 -33.19 17.22 24.21
C VAL A 639 -31.74 17.32 23.74
N PHE A 640 -30.82 17.75 24.60
CA PHE A 640 -29.39 17.79 24.26
C PHE A 640 -28.87 16.42 23.78
N SER A 641 -29.28 15.33 24.45
CA SER A 641 -28.84 13.99 24.10
C SER A 641 -29.38 13.51 22.76
N ALA A 642 -30.59 13.94 22.34
CA ALA A 642 -31.12 13.65 21.01
C ALA A 642 -30.27 14.31 19.93
N TYR A 643 -29.95 15.60 20.10
CA TYR A 643 -29.06 16.33 19.19
C TYR A 643 -27.64 15.76 19.16
N PHE A 644 -27.07 15.43 20.32
CA PHE A 644 -25.75 14.81 20.44
C PHE A 644 -25.72 13.44 19.75
N THR A 645 -26.76 12.64 19.92
CA THR A 645 -26.91 11.33 19.26
C THR A 645 -26.99 11.49 17.75
N ALA A 646 -27.69 12.52 17.27
CA ALA A 646 -27.85 12.78 15.85
C ALA A 646 -26.62 13.44 15.18
N THR A 647 -25.61 13.85 15.96
CA THR A 647 -24.42 14.55 15.45
C THR A 647 -23.13 13.90 15.95
N ALA A 648 -22.69 14.26 17.16
CA ALA A 648 -21.41 13.84 17.74
C ALA A 648 -21.26 12.31 17.82
N GLN A 649 -22.33 11.57 18.14
CA GLN A 649 -22.29 10.11 18.19
C GLN A 649 -22.06 9.47 16.80
N ILE A 650 -22.61 10.08 15.74
CA ILE A 650 -22.36 9.66 14.36
C ILE A 650 -20.88 9.91 14.02
N SER A 651 -20.38 11.11 14.30
CA SER A 651 -18.95 11.43 14.11
C SER A 651 -18.01 10.47 14.84
N LEU A 652 -18.30 10.16 16.11
CA LEU A 652 -17.50 9.22 16.90
C LEU A 652 -17.54 7.80 16.32
N SER A 653 -18.71 7.38 15.81
CA SER A 653 -18.87 6.07 15.16
C SER A 653 -18.07 5.99 13.85
N LEU A 654 -18.14 7.01 13.01
CA LEU A 654 -17.35 7.13 11.78
C LEU A 654 -15.86 7.20 12.07
N LEU A 655 -15.46 8.00 13.05
CA LEU A 655 -14.07 8.10 13.47
C LEU A 655 -13.54 6.74 13.90
N TYR A 656 -14.28 5.99 14.73
CA TYR A 656 -13.86 4.66 15.15
C TYR A 656 -13.65 3.72 13.94
N MET A 657 -14.57 3.74 12.96
CA MET A 657 -14.43 2.94 11.74
C MET A 657 -13.16 3.30 10.96
N VAL A 658 -12.87 4.60 10.84
CA VAL A 658 -11.66 5.07 10.14
C VAL A 658 -10.41 4.73 10.94
N THR A 659 -10.41 4.89 12.26
CA THR A 659 -9.28 4.60 13.15
C THR A 659 -8.81 3.15 13.05
N ALA A 660 -9.74 2.21 12.88
CA ALA A 660 -9.40 0.80 12.67
C ALA A 660 -8.57 0.57 11.38
N VAL A 661 -8.76 1.40 10.34
CA VAL A 661 -7.91 1.41 9.13
C VAL A 661 -6.64 2.22 9.35
N LEU A 662 -6.78 3.38 9.98
CA LEU A 662 -5.80 4.45 9.98
C LEU A 662 -4.58 4.07 10.82
N ILE A 663 -4.79 3.50 12.02
CA ILE A 663 -3.70 3.11 12.93
C ILE A 663 -2.69 2.17 12.23
N PRO A 664 -3.12 1.07 11.57
CA PRO A 664 -2.20 0.20 10.80
C PRO A 664 -1.49 0.86 9.61
N VAL A 665 -2.10 1.88 8.98
CA VAL A 665 -1.55 2.56 7.79
C VAL A 665 -0.54 3.63 8.19
N SER A 666 -0.72 4.26 9.36
CA SER A 666 0.18 5.29 9.88
C SER A 666 1.17 4.75 10.92
N SER A 667 1.41 3.43 10.94
CA SER A 667 2.31 2.79 11.91
C SER A 667 3.79 2.98 11.54
N ASP A 668 4.11 3.06 10.24
CA ASP A 668 5.46 3.31 9.74
C ASP A 668 5.66 4.80 9.35
N PRO A 669 6.91 5.31 9.31
CA PRO A 669 7.18 6.74 9.10
C PRO A 669 6.66 7.28 7.76
N GLU A 670 6.73 6.49 6.69
CA GLU A 670 6.33 6.90 5.35
C GLU A 670 4.80 6.92 5.24
N GLY A 671 4.14 5.88 5.75
CA GLY A 671 2.69 5.79 5.86
C GLY A 671 2.08 6.89 6.74
N GLN A 672 2.73 7.22 7.87
CA GLN A 672 2.31 8.32 8.73
C GLN A 672 2.46 9.68 8.04
N ALA A 673 3.58 9.94 7.37
CA ALA A 673 3.81 11.18 6.63
C ALA A 673 2.83 11.34 5.45
N GLN A 674 2.53 10.24 4.76
CA GLN A 674 1.54 10.21 3.70
C GLN A 674 0.13 10.47 4.25
N ALA A 675 -0.28 9.78 5.33
CA ALA A 675 -1.57 10.00 5.97
C ALA A 675 -1.73 11.44 6.46
N TRP A 676 -0.67 12.03 7.05
CA TRP A 676 -0.66 13.41 7.50
C TRP A 676 -0.75 14.42 6.35
N SER A 677 -0.03 14.20 5.24
CA SER A 677 -0.08 15.07 4.07
C SER A 677 -1.46 15.05 3.39
N VAL A 678 -2.08 13.87 3.28
CA VAL A 678 -3.45 13.73 2.79
C VAL A 678 -4.42 14.44 3.73
N PHE A 679 -4.35 14.15 5.03
CA PHE A 679 -5.20 14.79 6.04
C PHE A 679 -5.06 16.31 6.00
N ARG A 680 -3.84 16.86 5.92
CA ARG A 680 -3.61 18.31 5.82
C ARG A 680 -4.26 18.93 4.57
N ARG A 681 -4.25 18.22 3.45
CA ARG A 681 -4.88 18.66 2.18
C ARG A 681 -6.40 18.62 2.24
N ILE A 682 -6.99 17.60 2.88
CA ILE A 682 -8.44 17.37 2.87
C ILE A 682 -9.17 17.81 4.15
N ARG A 683 -8.48 18.16 5.24
CA ARG A 683 -9.13 18.40 6.54
C ARG A 683 -10.20 19.48 6.52
N LEU A 684 -9.99 20.57 5.79
CA LEU A 684 -10.97 21.66 5.67
C LEU A 684 -12.19 21.26 4.82
N PRO A 685 -12.03 20.74 3.58
CA PRO A 685 -13.19 20.28 2.81
C PRO A 685 -13.90 19.10 3.48
N LEU A 686 -13.17 18.20 4.17
CA LEU A 686 -13.76 17.10 4.94
C LEU A 686 -14.57 17.63 6.13
N ALA A 687 -14.05 18.60 6.90
CA ALA A 687 -14.78 19.21 8.01
C ALA A 687 -16.04 19.95 7.54
N ALA A 688 -15.95 20.67 6.41
CA ALA A 688 -17.11 21.34 5.81
C ALA A 688 -18.17 20.35 5.32
N ALA A 689 -17.76 19.30 4.61
CA ALA A 689 -18.67 18.24 4.14
C ALA A 689 -19.33 17.50 5.33
N ALA A 690 -18.55 17.19 6.36
CA ALA A 690 -19.05 16.58 7.58
C ALA A 690 -20.05 17.50 8.30
N TRP A 691 -19.77 18.79 8.40
CA TRP A 691 -20.67 19.74 9.03
C TRP A 691 -22.03 19.81 8.32
N VAL A 692 -22.02 19.93 6.98
CA VAL A 692 -23.27 19.93 6.19
C VAL A 692 -24.01 18.60 6.34
N GLY A 693 -23.31 17.47 6.16
CA GLY A 693 -23.90 16.14 6.26
C GLY A 693 -24.50 15.85 7.64
N LEU A 694 -23.80 16.22 8.71
CA LEU A 694 -24.27 16.03 10.09
C LEU A 694 -25.41 16.97 10.45
N THR A 695 -25.47 18.18 9.86
CA THR A 695 -26.63 19.07 10.03
C THR A 695 -27.87 18.46 9.38
N LEU A 696 -27.75 17.94 8.15
CA LEU A 696 -28.85 17.23 7.48
C LEU A 696 -29.27 15.98 8.26
N ALA A 697 -28.31 15.20 8.75
CA ALA A 697 -28.58 14.03 9.59
C ALA A 697 -29.29 14.42 10.90
N ALA A 698 -28.90 15.52 11.54
CA ALA A 698 -29.56 16.05 12.73
C ALA A 698 -31.02 16.40 12.46
N CYS A 699 -31.29 17.14 11.39
CA CYS A 699 -32.65 17.48 10.98
C CYS A 699 -33.51 16.24 10.72
N ALA A 700 -32.97 15.24 10.01
CA ALA A 700 -33.67 13.99 9.72
C ALA A 700 -33.90 13.15 10.99
N ALA A 701 -32.91 13.04 11.87
CA ALA A 701 -33.02 12.26 13.09
C ALA A 701 -34.03 12.89 14.08
N LEU A 702 -34.03 14.21 14.24
CA LEU A 702 -34.99 14.90 15.11
C LEU A 702 -36.43 14.73 14.63
N PHE A 703 -36.65 14.67 13.31
CA PHE A 703 -37.95 14.28 12.77
C PHE A 703 -38.37 12.87 13.22
N LEU A 704 -37.43 11.92 13.28
CA LEU A 704 -37.69 10.56 13.76
C LEU A 704 -37.95 10.50 15.28
N PHE A 705 -37.23 11.29 16.09
CA PHE A 705 -37.50 11.43 17.53
C PHE A 705 -38.93 11.94 17.81
N GLY A 706 -39.48 12.76 16.92
CA GLY A 706 -40.89 13.16 16.92
C GLY A 706 -41.19 14.47 17.66
N LYS A 707 -42.47 14.88 17.65
CA LYS A 707 -42.93 16.22 18.06
C LYS A 707 -42.70 16.57 19.54
N LYS A 708 -42.36 15.59 20.40
CA LYS A 708 -42.04 15.83 21.81
C LYS A 708 -40.69 16.53 22.00
N TYR A 709 -39.85 16.57 20.96
CA TYR A 709 -38.55 17.23 20.98
C TYR A 709 -38.65 18.59 20.28
N GLU A 710 -38.19 19.64 20.95
CA GLU A 710 -38.14 20.99 20.39
C GLU A 710 -37.14 21.02 19.22
N PHE A 711 -37.61 21.44 18.05
CA PHE A 711 -36.75 21.61 16.88
C PHE A 711 -36.23 23.04 16.79
N ARG A 712 -34.90 23.13 16.84
CA ARG A 712 -34.09 24.33 16.71
C ARG A 712 -32.93 24.09 15.76
N LEU A 713 -32.92 24.84 14.66
CA LEU A 713 -31.90 24.71 13.60
C LEU A 713 -30.53 25.21 14.07
N ASP A 714 -30.51 26.27 14.89
CA ASP A 714 -29.28 26.81 15.47
C ASP A 714 -28.54 25.76 16.32
N TRP A 715 -29.26 25.01 17.16
CA TRP A 715 -28.67 23.89 17.91
C TRP A 715 -28.13 22.78 17.00
N ALA A 716 -28.87 22.43 15.93
CA ALA A 716 -28.44 21.40 14.98
C ALA A 716 -27.14 21.80 14.28
N VAL A 717 -27.08 23.05 13.78
CA VAL A 717 -25.90 23.59 13.08
C VAL A 717 -24.69 23.67 14.02
N MET A 718 -24.88 24.15 15.26
CA MET A 718 -23.78 24.29 16.23
C MET A 718 -23.23 22.94 16.70
N LEU A 719 -24.10 21.98 17.00
CA LEU A 719 -23.67 20.63 17.42
C LEU A 719 -23.09 19.83 16.25
N ALA A 720 -23.57 20.03 15.03
CA ALA A 720 -22.95 19.46 13.83
C ALA A 720 -21.55 20.06 13.56
N ALA A 721 -21.37 21.36 13.81
CA ALA A 721 -20.05 21.98 13.75
C ALA A 721 -19.10 21.41 14.83
N ALA A 722 -19.59 21.24 16.07
CA ALA A 722 -18.81 20.57 17.11
C ALA A 722 -18.44 19.13 16.70
N ALA A 723 -19.40 18.39 16.14
CA ALA A 723 -19.21 17.02 15.68
C ALA A 723 -18.22 16.90 14.51
N SER A 724 -18.14 17.88 13.61
CA SER A 724 -17.12 17.90 12.55
C SER A 724 -15.72 18.18 13.11
N LEU A 725 -15.61 19.04 14.13
CA LEU A 725 -14.35 19.27 14.85
C LEU A 725 -13.92 18.04 15.66
N ILE A 726 -14.85 17.35 16.33
CA ILE A 726 -14.60 16.07 17.00
C ILE A 726 -13.96 15.08 16.04
N MET A 727 -14.53 14.94 14.84
CA MET A 727 -14.02 14.03 13.82
C MET A 727 -12.63 14.45 13.32
N THR A 728 -12.44 15.74 13.04
CA THR A 728 -11.16 16.29 12.55
C THR A 728 -10.05 16.14 13.58
N HIS A 729 -10.32 16.49 14.84
CA HIS A 729 -9.41 16.30 15.96
C HIS A 729 -9.09 14.81 16.15
N GLY A 730 -10.09 13.95 16.11
CA GLY A 730 -9.93 12.51 16.24
C GLY A 730 -9.01 11.92 15.17
N LEU A 731 -9.18 12.33 13.90
CA LEU A 731 -8.30 11.86 12.82
C LEU A 731 -6.85 12.32 13.04
N ALA A 732 -6.64 13.58 13.43
CA ALA A 732 -5.31 14.09 13.75
C ALA A 732 -4.65 13.32 14.92
N ALA A 733 -5.40 13.11 16.00
CA ALA A 733 -4.95 12.37 17.19
C ALA A 733 -4.54 10.93 16.84
N ASN A 734 -5.33 10.24 16.01
CA ASN A 734 -5.04 8.87 15.61
C ASN A 734 -3.82 8.76 14.68
N ILE A 735 -3.61 9.72 13.77
CA ILE A 735 -2.38 9.75 12.95
C ILE A 735 -1.15 9.98 13.83
N LEU A 736 -1.22 10.91 14.79
CA LEU A 736 -0.10 11.22 15.69
C LEU A 736 0.24 10.05 16.62
N SER A 737 -0.75 9.32 17.13
CA SER A 737 -0.54 8.22 18.10
C SER A 737 -0.07 6.90 17.49
N ALA A 738 -0.08 6.77 16.16
CA ALA A 738 0.13 5.48 15.49
C ALA A 738 1.61 5.01 15.41
N ARG A 739 2.58 5.94 15.38
CA ARG A 739 4.00 5.61 15.12
C ARG A 739 4.78 5.22 16.39
N ASP A 740 4.85 6.10 17.37
CA ASP A 740 5.76 5.95 18.51
C ASP A 740 5.19 6.50 19.83
N PHE A 741 5.89 6.25 20.94
CA PHE A 741 5.47 6.71 22.26
C PHE A 741 5.50 8.25 22.39
N ALA A 742 6.38 8.93 21.63
CA ALA A 742 6.44 10.38 21.59
C ALA A 742 5.19 10.98 20.93
N GLY A 743 4.80 10.48 19.75
CA GLY A 743 3.56 10.84 19.07
C GLY A 743 2.30 10.48 19.88
N LEU A 744 2.31 9.35 20.58
CA LEU A 744 1.24 8.99 21.51
C LEU A 744 1.09 10.03 22.64
N ARG A 745 2.18 10.50 23.25
CA ARG A 745 2.12 11.55 24.29
C ARG A 745 1.54 12.86 23.74
N VAL A 746 1.92 13.27 22.54
CA VAL A 746 1.37 14.48 21.90
C VAL A 746 -0.13 14.32 21.64
N SER A 747 -0.54 13.16 21.12
CA SER A 747 -1.95 12.84 20.91
C SER A 747 -2.75 12.84 22.21
N VAL A 748 -2.25 12.19 23.26
CA VAL A 748 -2.90 12.16 24.58
C VAL A 748 -3.01 13.58 25.15
N ALA A 749 -1.95 14.38 25.06
CA ALA A 749 -1.96 15.74 25.59
C ALA A 749 -3.00 16.64 24.89
N GLY A 750 -3.09 16.62 23.56
CA GLY A 750 -4.11 17.41 22.85
C GLY A 750 -5.53 16.93 23.14
N SER A 751 -5.69 15.62 23.31
CA SER A 751 -6.96 15.00 23.71
C SER A 751 -7.37 15.44 25.12
N VAL A 752 -6.45 15.44 26.08
CA VAL A 752 -6.66 15.95 27.45
C VAL A 752 -6.99 17.45 27.44
N VAL A 753 -6.32 18.26 26.62
CA VAL A 753 -6.63 19.69 26.45
C VAL A 753 -8.07 19.89 25.99
N ALA A 754 -8.53 19.11 24.99
CA ALA A 754 -9.92 19.16 24.54
C ALA A 754 -10.89 18.69 25.64
N GLY A 755 -10.61 17.56 26.30
CA GLY A 755 -11.48 17.03 27.36
C GLY A 755 -11.61 17.99 28.57
N ALA A 756 -10.50 18.48 29.09
CA ALA A 756 -10.48 19.44 30.20
C ALA A 756 -11.13 20.77 29.79
N GLY A 757 -10.86 21.24 28.57
CA GLY A 757 -11.52 22.41 28.00
C GLY A 757 -13.05 22.24 27.97
N ASN A 758 -13.54 21.08 27.54
CA ASN A 758 -14.98 20.80 27.50
C ASN A 758 -15.59 20.83 28.89
N LEU A 759 -14.96 20.18 29.88
CA LEU A 759 -15.43 20.17 31.26
C LEU A 759 -15.53 21.60 31.84
N LEU A 760 -14.47 22.39 31.70
CA LEU A 760 -14.41 23.77 32.22
C LEU A 760 -15.39 24.71 31.51
N LEU A 761 -15.47 24.63 30.18
CA LEU A 761 -16.41 25.43 29.39
C LEU A 761 -17.85 25.02 29.67
N CYS A 762 -18.16 23.73 29.82
CA CYS A 762 -19.50 23.30 30.22
C CYS A 762 -19.89 23.90 31.58
N ALA A 763 -18.98 23.89 32.56
CA ALA A 763 -19.24 24.45 33.89
C ALA A 763 -19.47 25.97 33.85
N ALA A 764 -18.80 26.68 32.94
CA ALA A 764 -18.94 28.14 32.80
C ALA A 764 -20.16 28.57 31.96
N LEU A 765 -20.46 27.84 30.88
CA LEU A 765 -21.39 28.29 29.84
C LEU A 765 -22.81 27.72 30.02
N ILE A 766 -22.95 26.48 30.50
CA ILE A 766 -24.26 25.82 30.63
C ILE A 766 -25.17 26.54 31.64
N PRO A 767 -24.70 26.96 32.83
CA PRO A 767 -25.56 27.66 33.78
C PRO A 767 -26.18 28.96 33.24
N ARG A 768 -25.55 29.58 32.22
CA ARG A 768 -26.02 30.83 31.61
C ARG A 768 -26.85 30.61 30.35
N TRP A 769 -26.48 29.61 29.53
CA TRP A 769 -27.01 29.46 28.16
C TRP A 769 -27.58 28.07 27.86
N GLY A 770 -27.72 27.20 28.87
CA GLY A 770 -28.32 25.87 28.75
C GLY A 770 -27.68 25.03 27.62
N ILE A 771 -28.52 24.50 26.72
CA ILE A 771 -28.10 23.65 25.60
C ILE A 771 -27.17 24.40 24.63
N THR A 772 -27.41 25.69 24.37
CA THR A 772 -26.51 26.53 23.56
C THR A 772 -25.13 26.61 24.20
N GLY A 773 -25.07 26.76 25.53
CA GLY A 773 -23.82 26.74 26.30
C GLY A 773 -23.07 25.41 26.17
N ALA A 774 -23.78 24.28 26.17
CA ALA A 774 -23.19 22.97 25.96
C ALA A 774 -22.60 22.80 24.55
N ALA A 775 -23.28 23.30 23.51
CA ALA A 775 -22.79 23.28 22.14
C ALA A 775 -21.53 24.14 21.96
N LEU A 776 -21.52 25.36 22.54
CA LEU A 776 -20.35 26.25 22.54
C LEU A 776 -19.16 25.67 23.28
N ALA A 777 -19.40 24.98 24.41
CA ALA A 777 -18.36 24.31 25.17
C ALA A 777 -17.63 23.26 24.32
N LEU A 778 -18.38 22.41 23.59
CA LEU A 778 -17.79 21.41 22.70
C LEU A 778 -17.01 22.06 21.54
N LEU A 779 -17.54 23.12 20.93
CA LEU A 779 -16.84 23.86 19.88
C LEU A 779 -15.50 24.41 20.37
N GLY A 780 -15.52 25.17 21.47
CA GLY A 780 -14.32 25.77 22.06
C GLY A 780 -13.29 24.73 22.47
N ALA A 781 -13.73 23.65 23.12
CA ALA A 781 -12.88 22.54 23.55
C ALA A 781 -12.09 21.90 22.40
N TYR A 782 -12.76 21.57 21.30
CA TYR A 782 -12.10 20.91 20.18
C TYR A 782 -11.28 21.86 19.30
N LEU A 783 -11.60 23.16 19.29
CA LEU A 783 -10.71 24.18 18.75
C LEU A 783 -9.41 24.28 19.56
N LEU A 784 -9.48 24.25 20.89
CA LEU A 784 -8.30 24.24 21.76
C LEU A 784 -7.42 23.01 21.52
N GLY A 785 -8.02 21.81 21.42
CA GLY A 785 -7.28 20.58 21.10
C GLY A 785 -6.61 20.61 19.72
N LEU A 786 -7.31 21.12 18.70
CA LEU A 786 -6.73 21.29 17.35
C LEU A 786 -5.61 22.34 17.32
N ALA A 787 -5.76 23.44 18.06
CA ALA A 787 -4.72 24.46 18.21
C ALA A 787 -3.47 23.87 18.88
N TYR A 788 -3.65 23.02 19.90
CA TYR A 788 -2.55 22.29 20.52
C TYR A 788 -1.80 21.42 19.49
N TYR A 789 -2.51 20.64 18.67
CA TYR A 789 -1.85 19.84 17.62
C TYR A 789 -1.16 20.70 16.56
N ALA A 790 -1.72 21.85 16.19
CA ALA A 790 -1.08 22.76 15.25
C ALA A 790 0.25 23.30 15.80
N PHE A 791 0.34 23.57 17.10
CA PHE A 791 1.52 24.15 17.73
C PHE A 791 2.60 23.12 18.08
N PHE A 792 2.20 21.97 18.66
CA PHE A 792 3.11 20.96 19.19
C PHE A 792 3.27 19.73 18.29
N GLY A 793 2.28 19.43 17.44
CA GLY A 793 2.30 18.26 16.55
C GLY A 793 3.21 18.40 15.33
N VAL A 794 3.61 19.61 14.95
CA VAL A 794 4.47 19.87 13.77
C VAL A 794 5.96 19.98 14.15
N LYS A 795 6.28 20.52 15.33
CA LYS A 795 7.66 20.75 15.77
C LYS A 795 8.34 19.52 16.40
N GLY A 796 7.58 18.58 16.95
CA GLY A 796 8.12 17.48 17.77
C GLY A 796 8.36 16.14 17.06
N THR A 797 7.64 15.82 15.98
CA THR A 797 7.61 14.46 15.39
C THR A 797 8.20 14.36 13.97
N PHE A 798 8.32 15.48 13.25
CA PHE A 798 8.82 15.51 11.86
C PHE A 798 10.26 16.04 11.72
N ARG A 799 10.96 16.32 12.83
CA ARG A 799 12.35 16.82 12.83
C ARG A 799 13.43 15.74 13.02
N ALA A 800 13.05 14.47 13.17
CA ALA A 800 13.97 13.35 13.13
C ALA A 800 13.86 12.65 11.78
N ALA A 801 14.42 13.29 10.75
CA ALA A 801 14.73 12.73 9.45
C ALA A 801 16.05 13.36 9.01
#